data_AF-A0A624F786-F1
#
_entry.id   AF-A0A624F786-F1
#
_cell.length_a   1.000
_cell.length_b   1.000
_cell.length_c   1.000
_cell.angle_alpha   90.00
_cell.angle_beta   90.00
_cell.angle_gamma   90.00
#
_symmetry.space_group_name_H-M   'P 1'
#
loop_
_entity.id
_entity.type
_entity.pdbx_description
1 polymer ?
#
loop_
_entity_poly.entity_id
_entity_poly.type
_entity_poly.pdbx_seq_one_letter_code
_entity_poly.pdbx_strand_id
1 'polypeptide(L)'
;MYSPEARIDTTVSGSQTNTIEVNGNGPHSITIEKTGTLTGNDKVIYVHASNSDTLTLTNLTNHGTINGKVSVENYRQQFAGTITVNTFENTGQINGNVYMGIWGGQGTLTVDQFNNSGTITAFEKNQGVFFQGLADNKSTINNFNNTGVISSTNKEAVQFTHTNVQTLKNSGTIQSSSSSQDPNNWNTQAIYVGNSTIQTFINSGTLKGDGRKDPGGPNGAAYASSGVNLQASTITNFDNSGILSGRVGINISSTTIDNFKNTGTIEGTSGAKQLSGAVFIQSWRTSSSTIKNFENTGLIKNQNGNAIFIGDGNKIETLTNKGTIEAGNNGITFYAFDTNKKPVNIGKITIEKGGVIKAGNDAIHIDGSKNGIEGEGIEVKEGGRLEGGNAGIYIGGGKQVNTSINVSGTIQGGNGGIINTGTIGQKDAEVQTHGITIENEGLIASAKGSGILNTDNGIIYGNIFNKSNNNLSLKNDSDATITSGIKNEGSGTIFVNNQGTINKGDNGNHVTNNGNGSIIIEDWVVSTDKDTGKLDTVIVGGDGKDNVKVDNITVDQGNADLDGIGDINDIISGVKPDNIGNIGTNGSGEIDLIYDPITGKVHKRFDLSASISGATFRSLISTTSRRSTFIDNVMGNSMQSFALASSSKSQS
;
A
#
# COMPACT_ATOMS: atom_id res chain seq x y z
N MET A 1 10.96 22.05 60.68
CA MET A 1 10.73 20.60 60.75
C MET A 1 9.34 20.34 60.22
N TYR A 2 9.21 19.83 59.00
CA TYR A 2 7.94 19.28 58.52
C TYR A 2 7.77 17.92 59.19
N SER A 3 6.79 17.78 60.07
CA SER A 3 6.36 16.48 60.56
C SER A 3 5.78 15.72 59.36
N PRO A 4 6.23 14.50 59.04
CA PRO A 4 5.61 13.70 57.99
C PRO A 4 4.12 13.52 58.33
N GLU A 5 3.22 13.82 57.39
CA GLU A 5 1.80 13.50 57.55
C GLU A 5 1.66 11.98 57.76
N ALA A 6 0.91 11.58 58.78
CA ALA A 6 0.74 10.18 59.13
C ALA A 6 -0.06 9.46 58.02
N ARG A 7 0.39 8.26 57.63
CA ARG A 7 -0.28 7.44 56.62
C ARG A 7 -1.62 6.93 57.14
N ILE A 8 -2.67 7.06 56.34
CA ILE A 8 -4.01 6.53 56.64
C ILE A 8 -4.20 5.21 55.89
N ASP A 9 -4.31 4.09 56.62
CA ASP A 9 -4.47 2.75 56.07
C ASP A 9 -5.91 2.23 56.28
N THR A 10 -6.59 1.87 55.18
CA THR A 10 -7.94 1.27 55.20
C THR A 10 -7.86 -0.20 54.78
N THR A 11 -8.42 -1.11 55.58
CA THR A 11 -8.44 -2.55 55.28
C THR A 11 -9.87 -3.10 55.30
N VAL A 12 -10.22 -3.93 54.31
CA VAL A 12 -11.52 -4.61 54.21
C VAL A 12 -11.30 -6.11 54.15
N SER A 13 -11.72 -6.81 55.22
CA SER A 13 -11.55 -8.26 55.38
C SER A 13 -12.86 -9.06 55.24
N GLY A 14 -14.00 -8.37 55.13
CA GLY A 14 -15.33 -8.99 54.98
C GLY A 14 -16.24 -8.18 54.05
N SER A 15 -17.55 -8.43 54.10
CA SER A 15 -18.52 -7.73 53.25
C SER A 15 -18.82 -6.33 53.81
N GLN A 16 -18.71 -5.30 52.96
CA GLN A 16 -19.04 -3.91 53.27
C GLN A 16 -19.85 -3.30 52.13
N THR A 17 -20.78 -2.41 52.48
CA THR A 17 -21.64 -1.70 51.52
C THR A 17 -21.36 -0.20 51.44
N ASN A 18 -20.51 0.31 52.33
CA ASN A 18 -20.18 1.74 52.38
C ASN A 18 -19.08 2.05 51.36
N THR A 19 -19.16 3.24 50.75
CA THR A 19 -18.08 3.78 49.92
C THR A 19 -16.83 4.01 50.78
N ILE A 20 -15.67 3.58 50.27
CA ILE A 20 -14.38 4.00 50.80
C ILE A 20 -14.04 5.35 50.15
N GLU A 21 -14.17 6.42 50.92
CA GLU A 21 -13.81 7.77 50.47
C GLU A 21 -12.45 8.17 51.03
N VAL A 22 -11.54 8.60 50.14
CA VAL A 22 -10.23 9.14 50.49
C VAL A 22 -10.12 10.53 49.89
N ASN A 23 -9.84 11.52 50.74
CA ASN A 23 -9.68 12.91 50.33
C ASN A 23 -8.64 13.63 51.20
N GLY A 24 -8.22 14.82 50.74
CA GLY A 24 -7.24 15.65 51.45
C GLY A 24 -5.77 15.36 51.08
N ASN A 25 -4.87 15.80 51.95
CA ASN A 25 -3.42 15.74 51.73
C ASN A 25 -2.80 14.46 52.32
N GLY A 26 -1.66 14.06 51.77
CA GLY A 26 -0.81 13.06 52.39
C GLY A 26 -1.04 11.62 51.93
N PRO A 27 -0.28 10.67 52.51
CA PRO A 27 -0.24 9.30 52.06
C PRO A 27 -1.42 8.46 52.58
N HIS A 28 -2.05 7.73 51.67
CA HIS A 28 -3.17 6.83 51.96
C HIS A 28 -2.90 5.42 51.40
N SER A 29 -3.45 4.39 52.04
CA SER A 29 -3.46 3.02 51.49
C SER A 29 -4.83 2.37 51.66
N ILE A 30 -5.23 1.56 50.67
CA ILE A 30 -6.46 0.77 50.70
C ILE A 30 -6.10 -0.69 50.39
N THR A 31 -6.53 -1.62 51.23
CA THR A 31 -6.35 -3.07 51.03
C THR A 31 -7.69 -3.79 51.14
N ILE A 32 -8.09 -4.49 50.07
CA ILE A 32 -9.23 -5.42 50.08
C ILE A 32 -8.65 -6.83 50.15
N GLU A 33 -8.81 -7.49 51.29
CA GLU A 33 -8.30 -8.85 51.51
C GLU A 33 -9.09 -9.87 50.69
N LYS A 34 -8.59 -11.10 50.62
CA LYS A 34 -9.17 -12.17 49.80
C LYS A 34 -10.65 -12.48 50.10
N THR A 35 -11.06 -12.34 51.35
CA THR A 35 -12.45 -12.49 51.81
C THR A 35 -13.25 -11.18 51.82
N GLY A 36 -12.57 -10.06 51.56
CA GLY A 36 -13.18 -8.73 51.48
C GLY A 36 -14.10 -8.63 50.26
N THR A 37 -15.30 -8.10 50.47
CA THR A 37 -16.23 -7.78 49.39
C THR A 37 -16.77 -6.38 49.59
N LEU A 38 -16.58 -5.50 48.60
CA LEU A 38 -17.22 -4.20 48.56
C LEU A 38 -18.39 -4.23 47.58
N THR A 39 -19.53 -3.65 47.94
CA THR A 39 -20.69 -3.54 47.05
C THR A 39 -21.36 -2.18 47.18
N GLY A 40 -21.59 -1.48 46.07
CA GLY A 40 -22.33 -0.22 46.07
C GLY A 40 -22.78 0.20 44.67
N ASN A 41 -23.75 1.12 44.61
CA ASN A 41 -24.45 1.47 43.37
C ASN A 41 -23.74 2.55 42.52
N ASP A 42 -22.61 3.10 42.98
CA ASP A 42 -21.85 4.15 42.26
C ASP A 42 -20.34 3.97 42.50
N LYS A 43 -19.62 5.00 42.96
CA LYS A 43 -18.21 4.94 43.34
C LYS A 43 -18.06 4.23 44.68
N VAL A 44 -17.65 2.97 44.62
CA VAL A 44 -17.43 2.13 45.79
C VAL A 44 -16.08 2.42 46.44
N ILE A 45 -15.10 2.81 45.62
CA ILE A 45 -13.88 3.47 46.07
C ILE A 45 -13.82 4.83 45.38
N TYR A 46 -13.74 5.90 46.18
CA TYR A 46 -13.65 7.26 45.68
C TYR A 46 -12.46 7.98 46.32
N VAL A 47 -11.37 8.04 45.57
CA VAL A 47 -10.18 8.82 45.91
C VAL A 47 -10.25 10.14 45.15
N HIS A 48 -10.27 11.27 45.86
CA HIS A 48 -10.33 12.57 45.21
C HIS A 48 -9.57 13.67 45.92
N ALA A 49 -9.09 14.63 45.13
CA ALA A 49 -8.35 15.80 45.61
C ALA A 49 -9.00 17.09 45.08
N SER A 50 -8.95 18.16 45.87
CA SER A 50 -9.57 19.45 45.55
C SER A 50 -8.56 20.58 45.64
N ASN A 51 -8.90 21.77 45.11
CA ASN A 51 -8.08 22.98 45.26
C ASN A 51 -6.59 22.71 44.92
N SER A 52 -5.68 22.90 45.87
CA SER A 52 -4.24 22.67 45.74
C SER A 52 -3.74 21.44 46.50
N ASP A 53 -4.64 20.49 46.79
CA ASP A 53 -4.32 19.28 47.57
C ASP A 53 -3.23 18.45 46.87
N THR A 54 -2.33 17.87 47.66
CA THR A 54 -1.33 16.88 47.25
C THR A 54 -1.69 15.53 47.87
N LEU A 55 -2.46 14.75 47.12
CA LEU A 55 -2.93 13.43 47.54
C LEU A 55 -1.98 12.36 47.02
N THR A 56 -1.51 11.49 47.91
CA THR A 56 -0.72 10.31 47.52
C THR A 56 -1.42 9.03 47.94
N LEU A 57 -1.94 8.28 46.98
CA LEU A 57 -2.37 6.90 47.19
C LEU A 57 -1.14 6.00 47.08
N THR A 58 -0.57 5.65 48.23
CA THR A 58 0.61 4.79 48.31
C THR A 58 0.29 3.44 47.68
N ASN A 59 -0.78 2.78 48.15
CA ASN A 59 -1.21 1.50 47.59
C ASN A 59 -2.75 1.44 47.53
N LEU A 60 -3.28 0.92 46.42
CA LEU A 60 -4.62 0.33 46.37
C LEU A 60 -4.47 -1.12 45.93
N THR A 61 -4.66 -2.04 46.86
CA THR A 61 -4.47 -3.49 46.63
C THR A 61 -5.80 -4.22 46.75
N ASN A 62 -6.19 -4.95 45.71
CA ASN A 62 -7.38 -5.79 45.70
C ASN A 62 -7.02 -7.27 45.53
N HIS A 63 -7.30 -8.06 46.58
CA HIS A 63 -7.27 -9.53 46.55
C HIS A 63 -8.68 -10.15 46.60
N GLY A 64 -9.71 -9.35 46.90
CA GLY A 64 -11.09 -9.80 47.10
C GLY A 64 -12.00 -9.44 45.92
N THR A 65 -13.20 -8.95 46.23
CA THR A 65 -14.20 -8.55 45.22
C THR A 65 -14.65 -7.11 45.42
N ILE A 66 -14.65 -6.31 44.35
CA ILE A 66 -15.21 -4.96 44.32
C ILE A 66 -16.36 -4.94 43.32
N ASN A 67 -17.59 -4.81 43.79
CA ASN A 67 -18.80 -4.68 42.98
C ASN A 67 -19.20 -3.20 42.89
N GLY A 68 -18.60 -2.49 41.93
CA GLY A 68 -18.87 -1.08 41.63
C GLY A 68 -17.63 -0.32 41.17
N LYS A 69 -17.75 0.99 40.98
CA LYS A 69 -16.70 1.82 40.36
C LYS A 69 -15.56 2.13 41.34
N VAL A 70 -14.33 2.07 40.84
CA VAL A 70 -13.13 2.62 41.50
C VAL A 70 -12.75 3.91 40.80
N SER A 71 -12.70 5.04 41.52
CA SER A 71 -12.37 6.35 40.97
C SER A 71 -11.21 7.00 41.70
N VAL A 72 -10.22 7.49 40.95
CA VAL A 72 -9.14 8.37 41.42
C VAL A 72 -9.16 9.63 40.57
N GLU A 73 -9.66 10.75 41.08
CA GLU A 73 -9.94 11.92 40.23
C GLU A 73 -9.90 13.26 40.97
N ASN A 74 -9.86 14.36 40.22
CA ASN A 74 -10.07 15.68 40.81
C ASN A 74 -11.54 15.89 41.21
N TYR A 75 -11.74 16.63 42.30
CA TYR A 75 -13.04 17.13 42.71
C TYR A 75 -13.23 18.56 42.18
N ARG A 76 -14.19 18.74 41.26
CA ARG A 76 -14.56 20.01 40.59
C ARG A 76 -13.50 20.55 39.61
N GLN A 77 -13.91 21.51 38.78
CA GLN A 77 -13.13 22.01 37.64
C GLN A 77 -11.93 22.92 37.98
N GLN A 78 -11.65 23.21 39.25
CA GLN A 78 -10.64 24.21 39.67
C GLN A 78 -9.43 23.60 40.37
N PHE A 79 -9.20 22.30 40.18
CA PHE A 79 -8.07 21.61 40.81
C PHE A 79 -6.73 22.05 40.23
N ALA A 80 -5.79 22.46 41.08
CA ALA A 80 -4.43 22.88 40.74
C ALA A 80 -3.36 22.07 41.49
N GLY A 81 -3.79 21.09 42.29
CA GLY A 81 -2.90 20.23 43.08
C GLY A 81 -2.34 19.03 42.33
N THR A 82 -1.95 18.01 43.07
CA THR A 82 -1.36 16.77 42.52
C THR A 82 -2.04 15.54 43.12
N ILE A 83 -2.29 14.54 42.27
CA ILE A 83 -2.70 13.20 42.68
C ILE A 83 -1.62 12.22 42.23
N THR A 84 -1.07 11.46 43.16
CA THR A 84 -0.08 10.41 42.86
C THR A 84 -0.63 9.07 43.31
N VAL A 85 -0.58 8.07 42.43
CA VAL A 85 -0.86 6.66 42.75
C VAL A 85 0.44 5.88 42.58
N ASN A 86 1.10 5.49 43.67
CA ASN A 86 2.36 4.76 43.54
C ASN A 86 2.08 3.34 43.04
N THR A 87 1.08 2.65 43.59
CA THR A 87 0.70 1.32 43.12
C THR A 87 -0.80 1.07 43.22
N PHE A 88 -1.39 0.72 42.07
CA PHE A 88 -2.67 0.04 41.99
C PHE A 88 -2.41 -1.42 41.63
N GLU A 89 -2.85 -2.35 42.47
CA GLU A 89 -2.72 -3.79 42.25
C GLU A 89 -4.09 -4.47 42.34
N ASN A 90 -4.49 -5.16 41.27
CA ASN A 90 -5.65 -6.03 41.25
C ASN A 90 -5.24 -7.47 40.96
N THR A 91 -5.37 -8.32 41.97
CA THR A 91 -5.23 -9.80 41.87
C THR A 91 -6.59 -10.51 42.05
N GLY A 92 -7.59 -9.78 42.57
CA GLY A 92 -8.96 -10.25 42.76
C GLY A 92 -9.89 -9.90 41.61
N GLN A 93 -11.14 -9.56 41.94
CA GLN A 93 -12.19 -9.24 40.98
C GLN A 93 -12.70 -7.81 41.16
N ILE A 94 -12.86 -7.08 40.06
CA ILE A 94 -13.54 -5.78 40.00
C ILE A 94 -14.68 -5.90 38.99
N ASN A 95 -15.91 -5.83 39.47
CA ASN A 95 -17.14 -5.80 38.68
C ASN A 95 -17.61 -4.34 38.59
N GLY A 96 -16.90 -3.56 37.79
CA GLY A 96 -17.08 -2.13 37.66
C GLY A 96 -15.92 -1.51 36.89
N ASN A 97 -16.03 -0.22 36.57
CA ASN A 97 -14.95 0.48 35.89
C ASN A 97 -13.89 1.00 36.87
N VAL A 98 -12.64 1.02 36.41
CA VAL A 98 -11.54 1.72 37.09
C VAL A 98 -11.24 3.01 36.33
N TYR A 99 -11.52 4.14 36.95
CA TYR A 99 -11.26 5.46 36.39
C TYR A 99 -10.17 6.17 37.17
N MET A 100 -9.16 6.67 36.46
CA MET A 100 -8.12 7.51 37.04
C MET A 100 -7.89 8.72 36.14
N GLY A 101 -8.31 9.91 36.55
CA GLY A 101 -8.20 11.06 35.66
C GLY A 101 -8.40 12.44 36.24
N ILE A 102 -7.82 13.40 35.53
CA ILE A 102 -8.07 14.83 35.72
C ILE A 102 -8.92 15.32 34.55
N TRP A 103 -10.15 15.74 34.84
CA TRP A 103 -11.14 16.17 33.84
C TRP A 103 -11.40 17.68 33.86
N GLY A 104 -10.78 18.42 34.78
CA GLY A 104 -10.81 19.88 34.80
C GLY A 104 -9.74 20.49 35.72
N GLY A 105 -9.41 21.75 35.50
CA GLY A 105 -8.41 22.49 36.28
C GLY A 105 -7.04 22.50 35.61
N GLN A 106 -5.99 22.62 36.42
CA GLN A 106 -4.58 22.65 36.03
C GLN A 106 -3.73 21.65 36.84
N GLY A 107 -4.35 20.82 37.68
CA GLY A 107 -3.66 19.83 38.49
C GLY A 107 -3.14 18.64 37.69
N THR A 108 -2.32 17.82 38.34
CA THR A 108 -1.64 16.67 37.70
C THR A 108 -2.09 15.34 38.31
N LEU A 109 -2.03 14.28 37.50
CA LEU A 109 -2.18 12.90 37.94
C LEU A 109 -0.98 12.09 37.46
N THR A 110 -0.33 11.40 38.39
CA THR A 110 0.74 10.43 38.11
C THR A 110 0.38 9.08 38.67
N VAL A 111 0.48 8.03 37.86
CA VAL A 111 0.33 6.63 38.27
C VAL A 111 1.64 5.90 38.00
N ASP A 112 2.34 5.48 39.04
CA ASP A 112 3.64 4.83 38.87
C ASP A 112 3.49 3.38 38.39
N GLN A 113 2.63 2.61 39.06
CA GLN A 113 2.35 1.21 38.73
C GLN A 113 0.85 0.95 38.71
N PHE A 114 0.36 0.46 37.57
CA PHE A 114 -0.95 -0.17 37.45
C PHE A 114 -0.76 -1.64 37.08
N ASN A 115 -1.06 -2.54 38.02
CA ASN A 115 -0.87 -3.98 37.86
C ASN A 115 -2.21 -4.70 37.95
N ASN A 116 -2.58 -5.40 36.88
CA ASN A 116 -3.74 -6.28 36.86
C ASN A 116 -3.32 -7.72 36.54
N SER A 117 -3.47 -8.62 37.51
CA SER A 117 -3.37 -10.07 37.35
C SER A 117 -4.70 -10.80 37.62
N GLY A 118 -5.67 -10.10 38.22
CA GLY A 118 -7.03 -10.56 38.42
C GLY A 118 -7.95 -10.23 37.24
N THR A 119 -9.23 -9.98 37.55
CA THR A 119 -10.26 -9.65 36.57
C THR A 119 -10.83 -8.25 36.81
N ILE A 120 -10.95 -7.45 35.75
CA ILE A 120 -11.69 -6.19 35.72
C ILE A 120 -12.75 -6.32 34.62
N THR A 121 -14.02 -6.25 34.99
CA THR A 121 -15.15 -6.33 34.05
C THR A 121 -16.09 -5.17 34.25
N ALA A 122 -16.20 -4.31 33.24
CA ALA A 122 -17.16 -3.20 33.22
C ALA A 122 -18.41 -3.53 32.40
N PHE A 123 -19.56 -3.12 32.93
CA PHE A 123 -20.88 -3.27 32.31
C PHE A 123 -21.48 -1.90 31.94
N GLU A 124 -22.64 -1.90 31.26
CA GLU A 124 -23.48 -0.71 31.06
C GLU A 124 -22.83 0.47 30.31
N LYS A 125 -22.09 0.19 29.24
CA LYS A 125 -21.44 1.23 28.40
C LYS A 125 -20.38 2.04 29.16
N ASN A 126 -19.67 1.41 30.11
CA ASN A 126 -18.49 1.96 30.75
C ASN A 126 -17.21 1.31 30.23
N GLN A 127 -16.11 2.06 30.25
CA GLN A 127 -14.78 1.49 30.00
C GLN A 127 -14.37 0.53 31.11
N GLY A 128 -13.54 -0.48 30.80
CA GLY A 128 -12.93 -1.33 31.82
C GLY A 128 -11.97 -0.53 32.70
N VAL A 129 -10.95 0.05 32.08
CA VAL A 129 -9.98 0.96 32.69
C VAL A 129 -9.89 2.23 31.85
N PHE A 130 -9.99 3.41 32.48
CA PHE A 130 -9.90 4.69 31.78
C PHE A 130 -8.96 5.66 32.49
N PHE A 131 -7.93 6.08 31.74
CA PHE A 131 -7.02 7.15 32.11
C PHE A 131 -7.30 8.42 31.31
N GLN A 132 -7.42 9.54 32.02
CA GLN A 132 -7.76 10.82 31.41
C GLN A 132 -6.91 11.95 31.97
N GLY A 133 -6.30 12.73 31.08
CA GLY A 133 -5.74 14.03 31.39
C GLY A 133 -6.38 15.15 30.57
N LEU A 134 -5.75 16.32 30.64
CA LEU A 134 -6.13 17.52 29.89
C LEU A 134 -5.18 17.72 28.71
N ALA A 135 -5.64 18.40 27.67
CA ALA A 135 -4.84 18.66 26.47
C ALA A 135 -3.50 19.34 26.78
N ASP A 136 -3.54 20.35 27.67
CA ASP A 136 -2.38 21.14 28.08
C ASP A 136 -1.66 20.59 29.33
N ASN A 137 -2.27 19.62 30.02
CA ASN A 137 -1.69 18.97 31.19
C ASN A 137 -2.06 17.49 31.22
N LYS A 138 -1.26 16.68 30.51
CA LYS A 138 -1.49 15.25 30.36
C LYS A 138 -1.23 14.51 31.68
N SER A 139 -2.05 13.52 31.97
CA SER A 139 -1.74 12.57 33.05
C SER A 139 -0.55 11.72 32.69
N THR A 140 0.18 11.20 33.68
CA THR A 140 1.35 10.35 33.48
C THR A 140 1.12 8.97 34.05
N ILE A 141 1.51 7.94 33.30
CA ILE A 141 1.48 6.54 33.73
C ILE A 141 2.84 5.93 33.42
N ASN A 142 3.60 5.59 34.45
CA ASN A 142 4.93 5.03 34.23
C ASN A 142 4.81 3.57 33.76
N ASN A 143 3.98 2.76 34.41
CA ASN A 143 3.86 1.35 34.04
C ASN A 143 2.40 0.88 34.12
N PHE A 144 1.88 0.41 32.99
CA PHE A 144 0.63 -0.33 32.90
C PHE A 144 0.95 -1.78 32.57
N ASN A 145 0.65 -2.71 33.48
CA ASN A 145 0.89 -4.13 33.32
C ASN A 145 -0.41 -4.92 33.46
N ASN A 146 -0.80 -5.61 32.38
CA ASN A 146 -1.90 -6.57 32.40
C ASN A 146 -1.40 -7.99 32.13
N THR A 147 -1.60 -8.88 33.11
CA THR A 147 -1.40 -10.34 33.01
C THR A 147 -2.73 -11.09 33.15
N GLY A 148 -3.75 -10.45 33.74
CA GLY A 148 -5.08 -10.99 33.92
C GLY A 148 -6.05 -10.62 32.80
N VAL A 149 -7.31 -10.39 33.17
CA VAL A 149 -8.39 -10.05 32.24
C VAL A 149 -8.89 -8.64 32.49
N ILE A 150 -8.98 -7.84 31.43
CA ILE A 150 -9.73 -6.58 31.41
C ILE A 150 -10.78 -6.69 30.31
N SER A 151 -12.04 -6.49 30.66
CA SER A 151 -13.12 -6.57 29.69
C SER A 151 -14.17 -5.49 29.89
N SER A 152 -14.80 -5.10 28.79
CA SER A 152 -15.94 -4.19 28.79
C SER A 152 -17.02 -4.67 27.83
N THR A 153 -18.24 -4.19 28.06
CA THR A 153 -19.34 -4.30 27.10
C THR A 153 -19.66 -2.91 26.58
N ASN A 154 -19.82 -2.78 25.25
CA ASN A 154 -20.31 -1.58 24.58
C ASN A 154 -19.40 -0.34 24.65
N LYS A 155 -18.15 -0.47 25.13
CA LYS A 155 -17.13 0.60 25.24
C LYS A 155 -15.72 0.04 25.21
N GLU A 156 -14.72 0.90 25.18
CA GLU A 156 -13.30 0.54 25.21
C GLU A 156 -12.94 -0.26 26.47
N ALA A 157 -12.17 -1.35 26.35
CA ALA A 157 -11.77 -2.11 27.54
C ALA A 157 -10.68 -1.36 28.33
N VAL A 158 -9.73 -0.77 27.62
CA VAL A 158 -8.77 0.20 28.17
C VAL A 158 -8.76 1.46 27.32
N GLN A 159 -8.80 2.62 27.97
CA GLN A 159 -8.77 3.91 27.31
C GLN A 159 -7.70 4.82 27.91
N PHE A 160 -6.88 5.43 27.04
CA PHE A 160 -5.97 6.53 27.38
C PHE A 160 -6.39 7.78 26.60
N THR A 161 -6.53 8.91 27.28
CA THR A 161 -6.88 10.19 26.63
C THR A 161 -6.09 11.32 27.27
N HIS A 162 -5.29 12.03 26.46
CA HIS A 162 -4.33 13.03 26.94
C HIS A 162 -3.43 12.47 28.05
N THR A 163 -2.76 11.36 27.76
CA THR A 163 -1.91 10.66 28.73
C THR A 163 -0.51 10.44 28.16
N ASN A 164 0.52 10.59 29.00
CA ASN A 164 1.87 10.14 28.72
C ASN A 164 2.06 8.78 29.39
N VAL A 165 2.31 7.74 28.60
CA VAL A 165 2.55 6.39 29.09
C VAL A 165 3.99 5.99 28.80
N GLN A 166 4.77 5.70 29.82
CA GLN A 166 6.15 5.23 29.61
C GLN A 166 6.13 3.77 29.09
N THR A 167 5.48 2.85 29.81
CA THR A 167 5.37 1.45 29.38
C THR A 167 3.93 0.95 29.50
N LEU A 168 3.40 0.39 28.41
CA LEU A 168 2.17 -0.39 28.38
C LEU A 168 2.52 -1.83 28.01
N LYS A 169 2.29 -2.77 28.93
CA LYS A 169 2.53 -4.20 28.73
C LYS A 169 1.24 -5.00 28.91
N ASN A 170 0.82 -5.70 27.87
CA ASN A 170 -0.22 -6.72 27.93
C ASN A 170 0.36 -8.11 27.66
N SER A 171 0.12 -9.03 28.58
CA SER A 171 0.39 -10.48 28.44
C SER A 171 -0.85 -11.33 28.74
N GLY A 172 -1.88 -10.71 29.34
CA GLY A 172 -3.19 -11.32 29.54
C GLY A 172 -4.16 -11.02 28.40
N THR A 173 -5.43 -10.89 28.75
CA THR A 173 -6.51 -10.59 27.80
C THR A 173 -7.10 -9.22 28.06
N ILE A 174 -7.18 -8.39 27.02
CA ILE A 174 -7.97 -7.17 27.02
C ILE A 174 -8.99 -7.29 25.89
N GLN A 175 -10.27 -7.27 26.22
CA GLN A 175 -11.33 -7.49 25.24
C GLN A 175 -12.51 -6.56 25.44
N SER A 176 -12.98 -5.96 24.36
CA SER A 176 -14.24 -5.24 24.35
C SER A 176 -15.25 -6.00 23.49
N SER A 177 -16.46 -6.15 24.01
CA SER A 177 -17.56 -6.86 23.36
C SER A 177 -18.73 -5.93 23.08
N SER A 178 -19.54 -6.24 22.07
CA SER A 178 -20.79 -5.53 21.79
C SER A 178 -21.97 -6.40 22.25
N SER A 179 -22.89 -5.83 23.02
CA SER A 179 -24.15 -6.51 23.35
C SER A 179 -25.05 -6.55 22.12
N SER A 180 -25.70 -7.69 21.85
CA SER A 180 -26.63 -7.85 20.73
C SER A 180 -27.84 -6.91 20.75
N GLN A 181 -28.10 -6.22 21.87
CA GLN A 181 -29.31 -5.42 22.12
C GLN A 181 -29.16 -3.91 21.89
N ASP A 182 -27.97 -3.38 21.58
CA ASP A 182 -27.79 -1.95 21.28
C ASP A 182 -27.54 -1.72 19.79
N PRO A 183 -28.59 -1.47 18.98
CA PRO A 183 -28.47 -1.25 17.55
C PRO A 183 -27.74 0.04 17.18
N ASN A 184 -27.34 0.88 18.14
CA ASN A 184 -26.61 2.13 17.90
C ASN A 184 -25.12 2.06 18.30
N ASN A 185 -24.67 0.95 18.90
CA ASN A 185 -23.35 0.89 19.50
C ASN A 185 -22.43 -0.11 18.80
N TRP A 186 -21.73 0.41 17.78
CA TRP A 186 -21.04 -0.43 16.81
C TRP A 186 -19.51 -0.46 17.00
N ASN A 187 -18.91 0.46 17.75
CA ASN A 187 -17.46 0.53 17.92
C ASN A 187 -16.99 0.03 19.28
N THR A 188 -16.18 -1.02 19.25
CA THR A 188 -15.53 -1.56 20.45
C THR A 188 -14.04 -1.67 20.19
N GLN A 189 -13.24 -1.09 21.06
CA GLN A 189 -11.79 -1.23 21.02
C GLN A 189 -11.31 -1.98 22.26
N ALA A 190 -10.40 -2.94 22.11
CA ALA A 190 -9.71 -3.47 23.30
C ALA A 190 -8.87 -2.36 23.94
N ILE A 191 -8.07 -1.65 23.16
CA ILE A 191 -7.36 -0.45 23.62
C ILE A 191 -7.65 0.74 22.69
N TYR A 192 -8.04 1.87 23.27
CA TYR A 192 -8.08 3.17 22.59
C TYR A 192 -7.04 4.12 23.16
N VAL A 193 -6.30 4.79 22.29
CA VAL A 193 -5.28 5.78 22.62
C VAL A 193 -5.57 7.07 21.86
N GLY A 194 -6.03 8.09 22.56
CA GLY A 194 -6.38 9.39 21.98
C GLY A 194 -5.51 10.52 22.51
N ASN A 195 -4.93 11.34 21.62
CA ASN A 195 -4.15 12.53 21.99
C ASN A 195 -3.02 12.24 23.01
N SER A 196 -2.45 11.04 22.98
CA SER A 196 -1.57 10.51 24.02
C SER A 196 -0.18 10.19 23.46
N THR A 197 0.79 10.04 24.35
CA THR A 197 2.12 9.53 24.00
C THR A 197 2.34 8.19 24.68
N ILE A 198 2.91 7.23 23.96
CA ILE A 198 3.34 5.95 24.53
C ILE A 198 4.80 5.71 24.13
N GLN A 199 5.71 5.68 25.09
CA GLN A 199 7.11 5.42 24.79
C GLN A 199 7.31 3.96 24.36
N THR A 200 6.68 2.99 25.03
CA THR A 200 6.78 1.57 24.67
C THR A 200 5.47 0.83 24.90
N PHE A 201 4.92 0.28 23.83
CA PHE A 201 3.72 -0.58 23.81
C PHE A 201 4.14 -2.01 23.51
N ILE A 202 3.88 -2.95 24.42
CA ILE A 202 4.20 -4.36 24.27
C ILE A 202 2.93 -5.19 24.43
N ASN A 203 2.55 -5.91 23.38
CA ASN A 203 1.52 -6.93 23.45
C ASN A 203 2.12 -8.31 23.22
N SER A 204 1.94 -9.21 24.19
CA SER A 204 2.23 -10.64 24.12
C SER A 204 1.00 -11.51 24.37
N GLY A 205 -0.10 -10.88 24.79
CA GLY A 205 -1.38 -11.53 25.04
C GLY A 205 -2.40 -11.25 23.93
N THR A 206 -3.68 -11.17 24.31
CA THR A 206 -4.78 -10.94 23.36
C THR A 206 -5.38 -9.54 23.54
N LEU A 207 -5.46 -8.79 22.44
CA LEU A 207 -6.23 -7.54 22.33
C LEU A 207 -7.33 -7.74 21.28
N LYS A 208 -8.59 -7.77 21.73
CA LYS A 208 -9.74 -8.05 20.84
C LYS A 208 -10.86 -7.02 20.96
N GLY A 209 -11.20 -6.37 19.85
CA GLY A 209 -12.44 -5.58 19.71
C GLY A 209 -13.49 -6.36 18.95
N ASP A 210 -14.43 -7.00 19.67
CA ASP A 210 -15.41 -7.96 19.12
C ASP A 210 -16.72 -7.32 18.62
N GLY A 211 -16.69 -6.02 18.36
CA GLY A 211 -17.80 -5.25 17.82
C GLY A 211 -17.94 -5.44 16.31
N ARG A 212 -19.03 -4.90 15.77
CA ARG A 212 -19.45 -5.19 14.40
C ARG A 212 -19.15 -4.08 13.41
N LYS A 213 -18.72 -2.89 13.85
CA LYS A 213 -18.43 -1.76 12.95
C LYS A 213 -17.21 -2.01 12.08
N ASP A 214 -17.48 -2.20 10.81
CA ASP A 214 -16.47 -2.07 9.76
C ASP A 214 -16.00 -0.60 9.67
N PRO A 215 -14.78 -0.35 9.19
CA PRO A 215 -14.36 1.00 8.85
C PRO A 215 -15.26 1.55 7.74
N GLY A 216 -15.92 2.67 7.98
CA GLY A 216 -16.87 3.27 7.03
C GLY A 216 -16.35 4.58 6.45
N GLY A 217 -15.97 4.61 5.18
CA GLY A 217 -15.65 5.82 4.41
C GLY A 217 -14.64 6.79 5.06
N PRO A 218 -14.41 7.99 4.48
CA PRO A 218 -13.38 8.92 4.94
C PRO A 218 -13.58 9.48 6.37
N ASN A 219 -14.80 9.44 6.91
CA ASN A 219 -15.13 10.04 8.23
C ASN A 219 -15.65 9.04 9.29
N GLY A 220 -16.03 7.82 8.90
CA GLY A 220 -16.60 6.80 9.81
C GLY A 220 -15.58 5.76 10.29
N ALA A 221 -14.36 5.87 9.80
CA ALA A 221 -13.28 4.92 9.98
C ALA A 221 -12.51 5.08 11.32
N ALA A 222 -12.63 6.20 12.05
CA ALA A 222 -12.06 6.36 13.41
C ALA A 222 -12.69 5.45 14.47
N TYR A 223 -13.76 4.74 14.11
CA TYR A 223 -14.58 3.96 15.04
C TYR A 223 -14.74 2.51 14.58
N ALA A 224 -13.83 1.98 13.77
CA ALA A 224 -13.83 0.55 13.48
C ALA A 224 -13.63 -0.25 14.77
N SER A 225 -14.29 -1.40 14.89
CA SER A 225 -14.02 -2.30 16.00
C SER A 225 -12.63 -2.90 15.84
N SER A 226 -11.77 -2.75 16.86
CA SER A 226 -10.37 -3.12 16.72
C SER A 226 -9.71 -3.62 17.99
N GLY A 227 -8.62 -4.37 17.82
CA GLY A 227 -7.74 -4.72 18.94
C GLY A 227 -7.12 -3.46 19.53
N VAL A 228 -6.58 -2.60 18.66
CA VAL A 228 -6.01 -1.30 19.04
C VAL A 228 -6.53 -0.20 18.13
N ASN A 229 -6.85 0.96 18.69
CA ASN A 229 -7.19 2.17 17.95
C ASN A 229 -6.32 3.34 18.43
N LEU A 230 -5.55 3.92 17.53
CA LEU A 230 -4.65 5.03 17.79
C LEU A 230 -5.17 6.27 17.05
N GLN A 231 -5.39 7.34 17.81
CA GLN A 231 -5.89 8.60 17.28
C GLN A 231 -5.07 9.77 17.80
N ALA A 232 -4.53 10.59 16.90
CA ALA A 232 -3.79 11.81 17.23
C ALA A 232 -2.67 11.58 18.27
N SER A 233 -1.97 10.44 18.17
CA SER A 233 -1.05 9.98 19.22
C SER A 233 0.38 9.79 18.69
N THR A 234 1.34 9.68 19.60
CA THR A 234 2.74 9.36 19.27
C THR A 234 3.16 8.11 20.01
N ILE A 235 3.71 7.13 19.28
CA ILE A 235 4.24 5.89 19.84
C ILE A 235 5.69 5.74 19.38
N THR A 236 6.64 5.56 20.29
CA THR A 236 8.03 5.31 19.86
C THR A 236 8.22 3.85 19.48
N ASN A 237 7.89 2.91 20.37
CA ASN A 237 8.02 1.47 20.08
C ASN A 237 6.67 0.77 20.23
N PHE A 238 6.21 0.11 19.18
CA PHE A 238 5.02 -0.74 19.16
C PHE A 238 5.43 -2.17 18.84
N ASP A 239 5.46 -3.03 19.84
CA ASP A 239 5.87 -4.43 19.74
C ASP A 239 4.70 -5.37 19.95
N ASN A 240 4.22 -6.00 18.88
CA ASN A 240 3.22 -7.06 18.96
C ASN A 240 3.86 -8.44 18.75
N SER A 241 3.79 -9.29 19.76
CA SER A 241 4.10 -10.73 19.75
C SER A 241 2.87 -11.61 20.02
N GLY A 242 1.78 -11.01 20.52
CA GLY A 242 0.51 -11.67 20.76
C GLY A 242 -0.47 -11.51 19.60
N ILE A 243 -1.77 -11.41 19.93
CA ILE A 243 -2.87 -11.29 18.98
C ILE A 243 -3.49 -9.90 19.07
N LEU A 244 -3.59 -9.22 17.92
CA LEU A 244 -4.46 -8.06 17.72
C LEU A 244 -5.59 -8.47 16.79
N SER A 245 -6.84 -8.32 17.22
CA SER A 245 -7.99 -8.76 16.41
C SER A 245 -9.23 -7.88 16.54
N GLY A 246 -10.01 -7.82 15.46
CA GLY A 246 -11.28 -7.14 15.40
C GLY A 246 -11.84 -7.12 13.98
N ARG A 247 -12.71 -6.16 13.67
CA ARG A 247 -13.00 -5.83 12.26
C ARG A 247 -11.72 -5.37 11.56
N VAL A 248 -10.94 -4.59 12.30
CA VAL A 248 -9.57 -4.21 11.99
C VAL A 248 -8.69 -4.70 13.16
N GLY A 249 -7.51 -5.25 12.91
CA GLY A 249 -6.59 -5.63 13.99
C GLY A 249 -6.06 -4.40 14.72
N ILE A 250 -5.53 -3.43 13.96
CA ILE A 250 -5.07 -2.13 14.44
C ILE A 250 -5.51 -0.99 13.50
N ASN A 251 -6.11 0.05 14.09
CA ASN A 251 -6.53 1.27 13.41
C ASN A 251 -5.59 2.43 13.80
N ILE A 252 -5.08 3.17 12.81
CA ILE A 252 -4.10 4.23 12.99
C ILE A 252 -4.60 5.49 12.28
N SER A 253 -4.82 6.56 13.04
CA SER A 253 -5.30 7.84 12.54
C SER A 253 -4.54 9.02 13.14
N SER A 254 -4.03 9.91 12.29
CA SER A 254 -3.20 11.07 12.67
C SER A 254 -2.11 10.74 13.69
N THR A 255 -1.47 9.58 13.54
CA THR A 255 -0.58 9.02 14.56
C THR A 255 0.81 8.83 14.00
N THR A 256 1.82 9.15 14.80
CA THR A 256 3.23 8.86 14.49
C THR A 256 3.68 7.63 15.25
N ILE A 257 4.26 6.67 14.55
CA ILE A 257 4.91 5.49 15.13
C ILE A 257 6.35 5.45 14.63
N ASP A 258 7.34 5.47 15.53
CA ASP A 258 8.74 5.35 15.09
C ASP A 258 9.05 3.91 14.67
N ASN A 259 8.82 2.94 15.56
CA ASN A 259 9.09 1.52 15.31
C ASN A 259 7.82 0.70 15.52
N PHE A 260 7.27 0.16 14.45
CA PHE A 260 6.19 -0.82 14.46
C PHE A 260 6.77 -2.20 14.18
N LYS A 261 6.74 -3.10 15.15
CA LYS A 261 7.17 -4.49 15.01
C LYS A 261 6.03 -5.46 15.25
N ASN A 262 5.78 -6.32 14.27
CA ASN A 262 4.89 -7.46 14.40
C ASN A 262 5.67 -8.77 14.32
N THR A 263 5.66 -9.55 15.40
CA THR A 263 6.12 -10.94 15.49
C THR A 263 4.97 -11.91 15.77
N GLY A 264 3.83 -11.39 16.24
CA GLY A 264 2.61 -12.14 16.52
C GLY A 264 1.63 -12.13 15.35
N THR A 265 0.34 -12.12 15.68
CA THR A 265 -0.76 -12.08 14.70
C THR A 265 -1.51 -10.76 14.76
N ILE A 266 -1.74 -10.15 13.59
CA ILE A 266 -2.69 -9.06 13.40
C ILE A 266 -3.78 -9.57 12.45
N GLU A 267 -5.01 -9.64 12.94
CA GLU A 267 -6.14 -10.21 12.21
C GLU A 267 -7.27 -9.20 12.04
N GLY A 268 -7.66 -8.96 10.78
CA GLY A 268 -8.86 -8.24 10.40
C GLY A 268 -9.92 -9.20 9.89
N THR A 269 -11.18 -8.90 10.20
CA THR A 269 -12.34 -9.70 9.73
C THR A 269 -13.30 -8.88 8.86
N SER A 270 -13.03 -7.58 8.68
CA SER A 270 -13.83 -6.69 7.85
C SER A 270 -13.93 -7.20 6.41
N GLY A 271 -15.16 -7.30 5.93
CA GLY A 271 -15.49 -7.62 4.54
C GLY A 271 -15.68 -6.41 3.64
N ALA A 272 -15.38 -5.19 4.13
CA ALA A 272 -15.37 -3.97 3.32
C ALA A 272 -14.16 -4.01 2.36
N LYS A 273 -14.25 -4.88 1.34
CA LYS A 273 -13.18 -5.38 0.48
C LYS A 273 -12.23 -4.30 -0.07
N GLN A 274 -12.71 -3.08 -0.28
CA GLN A 274 -11.94 -2.01 -0.90
C GLN A 274 -11.38 -0.96 0.07
N LEU A 275 -11.94 -0.80 1.28
CA LEU A 275 -11.64 0.35 2.16
C LEU A 275 -11.18 -0.06 3.57
N SER A 276 -10.67 -1.29 3.72
CA SER A 276 -10.27 -1.81 5.03
C SER A 276 -9.06 -2.73 4.94
N GLY A 277 -8.31 -2.79 6.05
CA GLY A 277 -7.15 -3.65 6.27
C GLY A 277 -7.17 -4.29 7.65
N ALA A 278 -6.43 -5.38 7.87
CA ALA A 278 -6.10 -5.83 9.23
C ALA A 278 -5.23 -4.78 9.95
N VAL A 279 -4.31 -4.18 9.21
CA VAL A 279 -3.65 -2.91 9.56
C VAL A 279 -4.29 -1.83 8.71
N PHE A 280 -4.90 -0.84 9.35
CA PHE A 280 -5.63 0.21 8.66
C PHE A 280 -5.09 1.58 9.05
N ILE A 281 -4.45 2.24 8.08
CA ILE A 281 -3.80 3.52 8.24
C ILE A 281 -4.57 4.56 7.43
N GLN A 282 -5.06 5.58 8.11
CA GLN A 282 -5.90 6.60 7.53
C GLN A 282 -5.53 7.99 8.06
N SER A 283 -5.92 8.99 7.30
CA SER A 283 -5.83 10.38 7.71
C SER A 283 -7.12 10.78 8.41
N TRP A 284 -7.03 11.59 9.47
CA TRP A 284 -8.21 12.16 10.13
C TRP A 284 -8.30 13.65 9.83
N ARG A 285 -9.32 14.04 9.05
CA ARG A 285 -9.32 15.34 8.36
C ARG A 285 -7.97 15.49 7.64
N THR A 286 -7.36 16.67 7.62
CA THR A 286 -6.10 16.97 6.92
C THR A 286 -4.83 16.41 7.57
N SER A 287 -4.94 15.75 8.74
CA SER A 287 -3.82 15.23 9.50
C SER A 287 -3.47 13.80 9.07
N SER A 288 -2.19 13.58 8.81
CA SER A 288 -1.61 12.33 8.32
C SER A 288 -1.04 11.48 9.44
N SER A 289 -1.00 10.17 9.22
CA SER A 289 -0.22 9.23 10.02
C SER A 289 1.13 8.94 9.37
N THR A 290 2.15 8.70 10.19
CA THR A 290 3.49 8.30 9.75
C THR A 290 3.96 7.09 10.54
N ILE A 291 4.41 6.04 9.84
CA ILE A 291 5.19 4.95 10.44
C ILE A 291 6.59 5.01 9.86
N LYS A 292 7.63 5.18 10.69
CA LYS A 292 9.01 5.25 10.17
C LYS A 292 9.52 3.87 9.78
N ASN A 293 9.49 2.93 10.72
CA ASN A 293 9.96 1.57 10.50
C ASN A 293 8.83 0.58 10.78
N PHE A 294 8.32 -0.08 9.75
CA PHE A 294 7.35 -1.17 9.90
C PHE A 294 8.03 -2.51 9.56
N GLU A 295 8.32 -3.30 10.59
CA GLU A 295 8.83 -4.66 10.45
C GLU A 295 7.75 -5.70 10.75
N ASN A 296 7.46 -6.56 9.76
CA ASN A 296 6.63 -7.75 9.95
C ASN A 296 7.48 -9.02 9.86
N THR A 297 7.50 -9.80 10.94
CA THR A 297 8.07 -11.16 11.02
C THR A 297 7.01 -12.21 11.38
N GLY A 298 5.85 -11.76 11.85
CA GLY A 298 4.70 -12.60 12.19
C GLY A 298 3.69 -12.72 11.05
N LEU A 299 2.41 -12.84 11.43
CA LEU A 299 1.28 -12.97 10.52
C LEU A 299 0.43 -11.70 10.53
N ILE A 300 0.11 -11.18 9.34
CA ILE A 300 -0.93 -10.18 9.14
C ILE A 300 -1.95 -10.79 8.19
N LYS A 301 -3.21 -10.93 8.61
CA LYS A 301 -4.24 -11.57 7.78
C LYS A 301 -5.59 -10.88 7.78
N ASN A 302 -6.22 -10.87 6.61
CA ASN A 302 -7.64 -10.57 6.45
C ASN A 302 -8.22 -11.36 5.27
N GLN A 303 -8.96 -12.42 5.57
CA GLN A 303 -9.52 -13.31 4.55
C GLN A 303 -10.63 -12.67 3.70
N ASN A 304 -11.24 -11.58 4.19
CA ASN A 304 -12.40 -10.97 3.54
C ASN A 304 -12.09 -9.61 2.89
N GLY A 305 -10.84 -9.16 2.92
CA GLY A 305 -10.45 -7.82 2.45
C GLY A 305 -8.95 -7.69 2.27
N ASN A 306 -8.44 -6.46 2.38
CA ASN A 306 -7.01 -6.21 2.29
C ASN A 306 -6.32 -6.57 3.62
N ALA A 307 -5.03 -6.91 3.59
CA ALA A 307 -4.27 -7.14 4.82
C ALA A 307 -3.72 -5.82 5.39
N ILE A 308 -3.04 -5.01 4.58
CA ILE A 308 -2.57 -3.67 4.94
C ILE A 308 -3.22 -2.65 4.01
N PHE A 309 -3.84 -1.63 4.58
CA PHE A 309 -4.45 -0.53 3.83
C PHE A 309 -3.87 0.80 4.29
N ILE A 310 -3.46 1.63 3.32
CA ILE A 310 -2.89 2.95 3.53
C ILE A 310 -3.70 3.99 2.74
N GLY A 311 -4.31 4.93 3.44
CA GLY A 311 -5.11 6.03 2.88
C GLY A 311 -4.28 7.26 2.45
N ASP A 312 -4.94 8.21 1.77
CA ASP A 312 -4.34 9.49 1.30
C ASP A 312 -3.68 10.32 2.39
N GLY A 313 -2.50 10.86 2.08
CA GLY A 313 -1.69 11.67 2.98
C GLY A 313 -0.89 10.91 4.03
N ASN A 314 -1.05 9.58 4.15
CA ASN A 314 -0.27 8.79 5.10
C ASN A 314 1.06 8.34 4.50
N LYS A 315 2.04 8.09 5.37
CA LYS A 315 3.40 7.68 5.01
C LYS A 315 3.82 6.44 5.81
N ILE A 316 4.38 5.46 5.12
CA ILE A 316 5.29 4.48 5.73
C ILE A 316 6.66 4.77 5.13
N GLU A 317 7.69 5.05 5.93
CA GLU A 317 9.03 5.36 5.39
C GLU A 317 9.72 4.08 4.93
N THR A 318 9.73 3.05 5.79
CA THR A 318 10.23 1.72 5.44
C THR A 318 9.26 0.64 5.89
N LEU A 319 8.93 -0.28 4.98
CA LEU A 319 8.18 -1.50 5.27
C LEU A 319 9.08 -2.71 4.94
N THR A 320 9.44 -3.48 5.96
CA THR A 320 10.21 -4.72 5.80
C THR A 320 9.35 -5.92 6.19
N ASN A 321 9.09 -6.80 5.22
CA ASN A 321 8.36 -8.03 5.46
C ASN A 321 9.31 -9.24 5.41
N LYS A 322 9.45 -9.92 6.55
CA LYS A 322 10.11 -11.23 6.75
C LYS A 322 9.11 -12.33 7.13
N GLY A 323 7.87 -11.94 7.46
CA GLY A 323 6.78 -12.83 7.86
C GLY A 323 5.77 -13.06 6.73
N THR A 324 4.54 -13.39 7.11
CA THR A 324 3.45 -13.67 6.17
C THR A 324 2.40 -12.57 6.20
N ILE A 325 1.98 -12.12 5.02
CA ILE A 325 0.84 -11.24 4.81
C ILE A 325 -0.17 -11.99 3.93
N GLU A 326 -1.38 -12.21 4.41
CA GLU A 326 -2.43 -12.97 3.72
C GLU A 326 -3.72 -12.15 3.57
N ALA A 327 -4.18 -11.98 2.33
CA ALA A 327 -5.36 -11.19 2.03
C ALA A 327 -6.32 -11.94 1.09
N GLY A 328 -7.62 -11.82 1.35
CA GLY A 328 -8.66 -12.24 0.40
C GLY A 328 -8.80 -11.31 -0.80
N ASN A 329 -8.44 -10.03 -0.64
CA ASN A 329 -8.33 -9.06 -1.72
C ASN A 329 -6.85 -8.74 -1.99
N ASN A 330 -6.37 -7.54 -1.65
CA ASN A 330 -4.98 -7.15 -1.88
C ASN A 330 -4.12 -7.30 -0.62
N GLY A 331 -2.85 -7.68 -0.78
CA GLY A 331 -1.90 -7.79 0.34
C GLY A 331 -1.64 -6.42 0.97
N ILE A 332 -1.09 -5.51 0.18
CA ILE A 332 -0.89 -4.10 0.55
C ILE A 332 -1.62 -3.22 -0.45
N THR A 333 -2.48 -2.33 0.03
CA THR A 333 -3.23 -1.37 -0.80
C THR A 333 -2.90 0.05 -0.41
N PHE A 334 -2.58 0.87 -1.41
CA PHE A 334 -2.47 2.31 -1.29
C PHE A 334 -3.65 2.96 -1.99
N TYR A 335 -4.57 3.57 -1.24
CA TYR A 335 -5.84 4.09 -1.77
C TYR A 335 -6.03 5.55 -1.36
N ALA A 336 -6.77 6.34 -2.14
CA ALA A 336 -7.16 7.69 -1.72
C ALA A 336 -8.67 7.85 -1.60
N PHE A 337 -9.07 8.50 -0.50
CA PHE A 337 -10.45 8.92 -0.29
C PHE A 337 -10.77 10.29 -0.93
N ASP A 338 -9.79 10.90 -1.62
CA ASP A 338 -9.83 12.26 -2.18
C ASP A 338 -10.13 13.37 -1.13
N THR A 339 -10.06 13.06 0.17
CA THR A 339 -10.40 14.01 1.24
C THR A 339 -9.26 14.94 1.61
N ASN A 340 -8.01 14.47 1.50
CA ASN A 340 -6.84 15.20 1.99
C ASN A 340 -5.97 15.83 0.93
N LYS A 341 -6.24 15.50 -0.35
CA LYS A 341 -5.53 16.03 -1.53
C LYS A 341 -4.00 15.92 -1.44
N LYS A 342 -3.48 15.04 -0.59
CA LYS A 342 -2.06 14.79 -0.37
C LYS A 342 -1.66 13.48 -1.06
N PRO A 343 -0.44 13.38 -1.62
CA PRO A 343 0.06 12.12 -2.15
C PRO A 343 0.08 11.05 -1.05
N VAL A 344 -0.05 9.79 -1.46
CA VAL A 344 0.29 8.64 -0.60
C VAL A 344 1.77 8.37 -0.77
N ASN A 345 2.51 8.20 0.32
CA ASN A 345 3.93 7.86 0.25
C ASN A 345 4.14 6.38 0.61
N ILE A 346 4.56 5.58 -0.37
CA ILE A 346 4.79 4.14 -0.24
C ILE A 346 6.11 3.81 0.46
N GLY A 347 7.00 4.81 0.61
CA GLY A 347 8.35 4.64 1.17
C GLY A 347 9.17 3.63 0.41
N LYS A 348 10.03 2.92 1.15
CA LYS A 348 10.73 1.73 0.67
C LYS A 348 10.01 0.47 1.15
N ILE A 349 9.60 -0.39 0.22
CA ILE A 349 9.04 -1.70 0.53
C ILE A 349 10.10 -2.77 0.25
N THR A 350 10.43 -3.57 1.26
CA THR A 350 11.38 -4.68 1.12
C THR A 350 10.75 -5.99 1.58
N ILE A 351 10.75 -6.98 0.68
CA ILE A 351 10.38 -8.35 0.98
C ILE A 351 11.66 -9.14 1.14
N GLU A 352 11.99 -9.47 2.39
CA GLU A 352 13.20 -10.19 2.78
C GLU A 352 13.02 -11.71 2.60
N LYS A 353 14.11 -12.45 2.79
CA LYS A 353 14.09 -13.91 2.81
C LYS A 353 13.06 -14.45 3.81
N GLY A 354 12.17 -15.32 3.35
CA GLY A 354 11.07 -15.89 4.16
C GLY A 354 9.83 -14.99 4.22
N GLY A 355 9.94 -13.74 3.79
CA GLY A 355 8.81 -12.83 3.64
C GLY A 355 7.91 -13.25 2.48
N VAL A 356 6.62 -13.39 2.74
CA VAL A 356 5.63 -13.73 1.72
C VAL A 356 4.42 -12.82 1.83
N ILE A 357 3.95 -12.33 0.69
CA ILE A 357 2.64 -11.69 0.55
C ILE A 357 1.79 -12.54 -0.39
N LYS A 358 0.65 -13.04 0.11
CA LYS A 358 -0.33 -13.81 -0.66
C LYS A 358 -1.65 -13.07 -0.68
N ALA A 359 -2.17 -12.82 -1.88
CA ALA A 359 -3.35 -12.01 -2.07
C ALA A 359 -4.28 -12.63 -3.12
N GLY A 360 -5.58 -12.61 -2.85
CA GLY A 360 -6.59 -13.06 -3.81
C GLY A 360 -6.65 -12.22 -5.08
N ASN A 361 -6.26 -10.95 -5.01
CA ASN A 361 -6.14 -10.04 -6.16
C ASN A 361 -4.69 -9.61 -6.37
N ASP A 362 -4.23 -8.47 -5.83
CA ASP A 362 -2.85 -8.02 -6.04
C ASP A 362 -2.02 -8.11 -4.75
N ALA A 363 -0.80 -8.65 -4.81
CA ALA A 363 0.05 -8.70 -3.62
C ALA A 363 0.44 -7.29 -3.16
N ILE A 364 0.82 -6.41 -4.10
CA ILE A 364 0.94 -4.97 -3.88
C ILE A 364 0.07 -4.23 -4.91
N HIS A 365 -0.88 -3.44 -4.41
CA HIS A 365 -1.84 -2.68 -5.21
C HIS A 365 -1.63 -1.17 -5.02
N ILE A 366 -1.17 -0.52 -6.09
CA ILE A 366 -0.86 0.91 -6.12
C ILE A 366 -1.89 1.58 -7.02
N ASP A 367 -3.08 1.86 -6.48
CA ASP A 367 -4.15 2.53 -7.22
C ASP A 367 -5.14 3.27 -6.31
N GLY A 368 -5.61 4.44 -6.77
CA GLY A 368 -6.65 5.21 -6.07
C GLY A 368 -6.33 6.67 -5.74
N SER A 369 -5.07 7.13 -5.71
CA SER A 369 -4.73 8.55 -5.52
C SER A 369 -4.82 9.39 -6.80
N LYS A 370 -5.63 10.47 -6.78
CA LYS A 370 -5.55 11.54 -7.81
C LYS A 370 -4.31 12.42 -7.66
N ASN A 371 -3.70 12.45 -6.48
CA ASN A 371 -2.60 13.38 -6.14
C ASN A 371 -1.23 12.71 -6.23
N GLY A 372 -1.09 11.71 -7.10
CA GLY A 372 0.14 10.93 -7.25
C GLY A 372 0.42 9.99 -6.08
N ILE A 373 1.43 9.16 -6.28
CA ILE A 373 2.02 8.27 -5.28
C ILE A 373 3.53 8.55 -5.33
N GLU A 374 4.17 8.65 -4.18
CA GLU A 374 5.61 8.96 -4.07
C GLU A 374 6.29 7.83 -3.29
N GLY A 375 7.52 7.44 -3.66
CA GLY A 375 8.21 6.36 -2.95
C GLY A 375 9.63 6.10 -3.40
N GLU A 376 10.38 5.38 -2.55
CA GLU A 376 11.80 5.05 -2.73
C GLU A 376 12.02 3.72 -3.48
N GLY A 377 10.99 2.88 -3.61
CA GLY A 377 10.97 1.73 -4.52
C GLY A 377 10.50 0.44 -3.87
N ILE A 378 10.44 -0.62 -4.67
CA ILE A 378 10.08 -1.97 -4.23
C ILE A 378 11.26 -2.90 -4.45
N GLU A 379 11.70 -3.58 -3.40
CA GLU A 379 12.80 -4.53 -3.41
C GLU A 379 12.30 -5.90 -2.95
N VAL A 380 12.31 -6.89 -3.85
CA VAL A 380 11.98 -8.28 -3.52
C VAL A 380 13.30 -9.05 -3.49
N LYS A 381 13.83 -9.31 -2.31
CA LYS A 381 15.13 -9.98 -2.13
C LYS A 381 15.03 -11.48 -2.31
N GLU A 382 16.18 -12.14 -2.42
CA GLU A 382 16.28 -13.59 -2.55
C GLU A 382 15.48 -14.32 -1.45
N GLY A 383 14.62 -15.25 -1.87
CA GLY A 383 13.72 -15.99 -0.97
C GLY A 383 12.50 -15.19 -0.47
N GLY A 384 12.34 -13.92 -0.86
CA GLY A 384 11.12 -13.15 -0.70
C GLY A 384 10.12 -13.42 -1.83
N ARG A 385 8.82 -13.40 -1.54
CA ARG A 385 7.76 -13.80 -2.48
C ARG A 385 6.56 -12.84 -2.47
N LEU A 386 6.12 -12.45 -3.66
CA LEU A 386 4.85 -11.77 -3.92
C LEU A 386 3.97 -12.67 -4.79
N GLU A 387 2.76 -12.97 -4.32
CA GLU A 387 1.80 -13.87 -4.96
C GLU A 387 0.42 -13.21 -4.99
N GLY A 388 0.02 -12.70 -6.16
CA GLY A 388 -1.32 -12.17 -6.38
C GLY A 388 -2.14 -13.04 -7.33
N GLY A 389 -3.44 -13.17 -7.09
CA GLY A 389 -4.38 -13.80 -8.02
C GLY A 389 -4.53 -13.05 -9.35
N ASN A 390 -4.29 -11.73 -9.38
CA ASN A 390 -4.25 -10.89 -10.58
C ASN A 390 -2.81 -10.44 -10.87
N ALA A 391 -2.17 -9.69 -9.97
CA ALA A 391 -0.78 -9.27 -10.11
C ALA A 391 0.07 -9.45 -8.85
N GLY A 392 1.36 -9.75 -9.04
CA GLY A 392 2.31 -9.61 -7.94
C GLY A 392 2.48 -8.14 -7.54
N ILE A 393 2.60 -7.26 -8.52
CA ILE A 393 2.57 -5.80 -8.35
C ILE A 393 1.65 -5.20 -9.41
N TYR A 394 0.69 -4.39 -8.97
CA TYR A 394 -0.19 -3.61 -9.84
C TYR A 394 0.04 -2.11 -9.63
N ILE A 395 0.22 -1.36 -10.71
CA ILE A 395 0.35 0.10 -10.71
C ILE A 395 -0.72 0.70 -11.62
N GLY A 396 -1.67 1.42 -11.03
CA GLY A 396 -2.84 1.94 -11.73
C GLY A 396 -2.60 3.22 -12.54
N GLY A 397 -3.57 3.54 -13.40
CA GLY A 397 -3.53 4.69 -14.32
C GLY A 397 -3.34 6.02 -13.61
N GLY A 398 -2.44 6.86 -14.15
CA GLY A 398 -2.11 8.16 -13.55
C GLY A 398 -1.42 8.08 -12.18
N LYS A 399 -0.94 6.91 -11.76
CA LYS A 399 -0.09 6.72 -10.58
C LYS A 399 1.37 6.65 -10.98
N GLN A 400 2.25 7.02 -10.07
CA GLN A 400 3.69 7.01 -10.32
C GLN A 400 4.41 6.27 -9.20
N VAL A 401 5.34 5.42 -9.56
CA VAL A 401 6.36 4.86 -8.67
C VAL A 401 7.68 5.45 -9.16
N ASN A 402 8.11 6.55 -8.54
CA ASN A 402 9.22 7.40 -9.03
C ASN A 402 10.62 6.77 -8.92
N THR A 403 10.70 5.46 -8.72
CA THR A 403 11.93 4.71 -8.39
C THR A 403 11.85 3.30 -8.98
N SER A 404 12.90 2.51 -8.78
CA SER A 404 13.03 1.17 -9.36
C SER A 404 12.19 0.10 -8.68
N ILE A 405 11.87 -0.95 -9.44
CA ILE A 405 11.49 -2.26 -8.91
C ILE A 405 12.69 -3.20 -9.10
N ASN A 406 13.24 -3.68 -7.98
CA ASN A 406 14.40 -4.57 -7.97
C ASN A 406 14.00 -5.96 -7.46
N VAL A 407 14.34 -7.00 -8.21
CA VAL A 407 13.84 -8.36 -7.98
C VAL A 407 14.99 -9.37 -7.97
N SER A 408 15.32 -9.90 -6.80
CA SER A 408 16.14 -11.10 -6.60
C SER A 408 15.33 -12.29 -6.06
N GLY A 409 14.10 -12.06 -5.62
CA GLY A 409 13.15 -13.08 -5.20
C GLY A 409 12.11 -13.39 -6.27
N THR A 410 10.90 -13.73 -5.85
CA THR A 410 9.84 -14.16 -6.78
C THR A 410 8.64 -13.22 -6.75
N ILE A 411 8.20 -12.79 -7.93
CA ILE A 411 6.96 -12.06 -8.16
C ILE A 411 6.08 -12.88 -9.09
N GLN A 412 4.90 -13.26 -8.63
CA GLN A 412 3.94 -14.06 -9.39
C GLN A 412 2.55 -13.43 -9.35
N GLY A 413 1.92 -13.34 -10.53
CA GLY A 413 0.54 -12.93 -10.70
C GLY A 413 -0.27 -13.92 -11.54
N GLY A 414 -1.60 -13.75 -11.55
CA GLY A 414 -2.45 -14.48 -12.47
C GLY A 414 -2.38 -13.95 -13.90
N ASN A 415 -2.56 -12.64 -14.06
CA ASN A 415 -2.53 -11.94 -15.35
C ASN A 415 -1.16 -11.32 -15.64
N GLY A 416 -0.47 -10.80 -14.62
CA GLY A 416 0.90 -10.33 -14.79
C GLY A 416 1.72 -10.41 -13.52
N GLY A 417 3.00 -10.74 -13.61
CA GLY A 417 3.88 -10.63 -12.43
C GLY A 417 3.92 -9.18 -11.95
N ILE A 418 4.19 -8.28 -12.90
CA ILE A 418 4.00 -6.83 -12.78
C ILE A 418 3.00 -6.40 -13.86
N ILE A 419 1.94 -5.69 -13.44
CA ILE A 419 1.02 -5.01 -14.35
C ILE A 419 1.19 -3.50 -14.13
N ASN A 420 1.57 -2.80 -15.20
CA ASN A 420 1.72 -1.35 -15.19
C ASN A 420 0.74 -0.70 -16.15
N THR A 421 -0.15 0.12 -15.61
CA THR A 421 -0.98 1.08 -16.35
C THR A 421 -0.65 2.52 -15.96
N GLY A 422 0.29 2.72 -15.03
CA GLY A 422 0.72 4.02 -14.54
C GLY A 422 2.13 4.36 -15.01
N THR A 423 2.98 4.78 -14.09
CA THR A 423 4.37 5.14 -14.37
C THR A 423 5.31 4.43 -13.40
N ILE A 424 6.33 3.78 -13.93
CA ILE A 424 7.49 3.27 -13.17
C ILE A 424 8.71 4.10 -13.53
N GLY A 425 9.54 4.44 -12.56
CA GLY A 425 10.76 5.20 -12.74
C GLY A 425 10.53 6.72 -12.79
N GLN A 426 11.63 7.45 -13.03
CA GLN A 426 11.66 8.91 -12.92
C GLN A 426 11.61 9.59 -14.29
N LYS A 427 10.58 10.41 -14.49
CA LYS A 427 10.48 11.30 -15.65
C LYS A 427 11.60 12.36 -15.62
N ASP A 428 12.17 12.65 -16.78
CA ASP A 428 13.19 13.71 -17.01
C ASP A 428 14.49 13.55 -16.19
N ALA A 429 14.82 12.33 -15.74
CA ALA A 429 16.11 12.06 -15.12
C ALA A 429 17.26 12.19 -16.14
N GLU A 430 18.33 12.90 -15.77
CA GLU A 430 19.54 13.08 -16.62
C GLU A 430 20.18 11.74 -17.00
N VAL A 431 20.14 10.78 -16.07
CA VAL A 431 20.52 9.37 -16.30
C VAL A 431 19.36 8.48 -15.87
N GLN A 432 18.81 7.72 -16.81
CA GLN A 432 17.67 6.83 -16.60
C GLN A 432 18.09 5.55 -15.87
N THR A 433 18.31 5.66 -14.55
CA THR A 433 18.71 4.56 -13.66
C THR A 433 17.52 3.82 -13.02
N HIS A 434 16.31 4.38 -13.11
CA HIS A 434 15.12 3.85 -12.45
C HIS A 434 14.21 3.15 -13.44
N GLY A 435 14.07 1.83 -13.31
CA GLY A 435 13.22 0.98 -14.16
C GLY A 435 12.90 -0.34 -13.47
N ILE A 436 12.95 -1.46 -14.20
CA ILE A 436 12.75 -2.80 -13.63
C ILE A 436 14.04 -3.60 -13.78
N THR A 437 14.62 -4.03 -12.66
CA THR A 437 15.84 -4.85 -12.64
C THR A 437 15.58 -6.20 -11.99
N ILE A 438 15.98 -7.27 -12.67
CA ILE A 438 15.85 -8.66 -12.22
C ILE A 438 17.27 -9.20 -12.03
N GLU A 439 17.64 -9.48 -10.79
CA GLU A 439 18.99 -9.86 -10.35
C GLU A 439 19.07 -11.37 -10.09
N ASN A 440 20.18 -12.02 -10.44
CA ASN A 440 20.55 -13.41 -10.06
C ASN A 440 19.40 -14.45 -10.13
N GLU A 441 18.73 -14.69 -8.99
CA GLU A 441 17.65 -15.66 -8.78
C GLU A 441 16.25 -15.05 -8.97
N GLY A 442 16.18 -13.78 -9.36
CA GLY A 442 14.95 -13.04 -9.57
C GLY A 442 14.05 -13.73 -10.59
N LEU A 443 12.76 -13.85 -10.26
CA LEU A 443 11.74 -14.41 -11.13
C LEU A 443 10.53 -13.47 -11.14
N ILE A 444 10.12 -13.05 -12.34
CA ILE A 444 8.85 -12.38 -12.56
C ILE A 444 8.03 -13.24 -13.52
N ALA A 445 6.93 -13.80 -13.03
CA ALA A 445 6.12 -14.73 -13.80
C ALA A 445 4.62 -14.46 -13.68
N SER A 446 3.87 -14.98 -14.63
CA SER A 446 2.41 -14.93 -14.67
C SER A 446 1.84 -16.29 -15.04
N ALA A 447 0.66 -16.62 -14.51
CA ALA A 447 0.00 -17.89 -14.81
C ALA A 447 -0.70 -17.89 -16.19
N LYS A 448 -1.22 -16.74 -16.63
CA LYS A 448 -2.03 -16.61 -17.85
C LYS A 448 -1.61 -15.48 -18.79
N GLY A 449 -0.76 -14.57 -18.35
CA GLY A 449 -0.27 -13.46 -19.17
C GLY A 449 1.25 -13.35 -19.13
N SER A 450 1.76 -12.13 -19.01
CA SER A 450 3.20 -11.85 -19.13
C SER A 450 3.85 -11.62 -17.76
N GLY A 451 5.13 -11.93 -17.61
CA GLY A 451 5.89 -11.56 -16.42
C GLY A 451 5.78 -10.06 -16.17
N ILE A 452 6.04 -9.25 -17.20
CA ILE A 452 5.77 -7.81 -17.19
C ILE A 452 4.72 -7.51 -18.27
N LEU A 453 3.63 -6.88 -17.86
CA LEU A 453 2.56 -6.38 -18.72
C LEU A 453 2.49 -4.86 -18.58
N ASN A 454 2.95 -4.15 -19.61
CA ASN A 454 2.82 -2.69 -19.71
C ASN A 454 1.67 -2.36 -20.66
N THR A 455 0.62 -1.70 -20.17
CA THR A 455 -0.65 -1.54 -20.88
C THR A 455 -1.39 -0.27 -20.47
N ASP A 456 -2.52 0.06 -21.10
CA ASP A 456 -3.40 1.19 -20.75
C ASP A 456 -2.64 2.52 -20.54
N ASN A 457 -1.75 2.89 -21.47
CA ASN A 457 -0.87 4.07 -21.41
C ASN A 457 0.20 4.01 -20.31
N GLY A 458 0.54 2.81 -19.86
CA GLY A 458 1.63 2.56 -18.92
C GLY A 458 2.98 3.05 -19.46
N ILE A 459 3.73 3.76 -18.62
CA ILE A 459 5.07 4.24 -18.92
C ILE A 459 6.08 3.57 -17.99
N ILE A 460 7.14 3.02 -18.55
CA ILE A 460 8.31 2.56 -17.80
C ILE A 460 9.47 3.47 -18.21
N TYR A 461 9.83 4.39 -17.32
CA TYR A 461 11.10 5.08 -17.38
C TYR A 461 12.22 4.09 -17.05
N GLY A 462 13.39 4.28 -17.64
CA GLY A 462 14.53 3.39 -17.48
C GLY A 462 14.45 2.07 -18.25
N ASN A 463 15.52 1.28 -18.11
CA ASN A 463 15.68 0.02 -18.80
C ASN A 463 14.84 -1.07 -18.11
N ILE A 464 14.38 -2.05 -18.90
CA ILE A 464 14.04 -3.38 -18.37
C ILE A 464 15.29 -4.23 -18.46
N PHE A 465 15.81 -4.65 -17.31
CA PHE A 465 17.11 -5.26 -17.20
C PHE A 465 17.05 -6.63 -16.55
N ASN A 466 17.21 -7.69 -17.35
CA ASN A 466 17.30 -9.06 -16.85
C ASN A 466 18.76 -9.51 -16.72
N LYS A 467 19.25 -9.63 -15.49
CA LYS A 467 20.53 -10.26 -15.15
C LYS A 467 20.34 -11.68 -14.63
N SER A 468 19.09 -12.13 -14.48
CA SER A 468 18.78 -13.42 -13.90
C SER A 468 18.99 -14.58 -14.86
N ASN A 469 19.07 -15.78 -14.31
CA ASN A 469 19.06 -17.02 -15.11
C ASN A 469 17.65 -17.47 -15.48
N ASN A 470 16.62 -16.73 -15.04
CA ASN A 470 15.24 -17.06 -15.29
C ASN A 470 14.72 -16.38 -16.57
N ASN A 471 13.74 -17.04 -17.19
CA ASN A 471 13.05 -16.48 -18.33
C ASN A 471 12.12 -15.34 -17.90
N LEU A 472 11.95 -14.38 -18.79
CA LEU A 472 11.04 -13.24 -18.63
C LEU A 472 10.14 -13.14 -19.86
N SER A 473 8.83 -13.11 -19.67
CA SER A 473 7.91 -12.65 -20.72
C SER A 473 7.53 -11.19 -20.50
N LEU A 474 7.64 -10.39 -21.55
CA LEU A 474 7.37 -8.96 -21.57
C LEU A 474 6.37 -8.65 -22.70
N LYS A 475 5.25 -8.02 -22.33
CA LYS A 475 4.29 -7.48 -23.27
C LYS A 475 4.18 -5.97 -23.07
N ASN A 476 4.41 -5.22 -24.14
CA ASN A 476 4.20 -3.77 -24.21
C ASN A 476 3.07 -3.49 -25.21
N ASP A 477 1.90 -3.15 -24.70
CA ASP A 477 0.70 -2.91 -25.52
C ASP A 477 0.79 -1.61 -26.32
N SER A 478 -0.10 -1.46 -27.30
CA SER A 478 -0.02 -0.44 -28.36
C SER A 478 0.04 1.01 -27.89
N ASP A 479 -0.53 1.30 -26.73
CA ASP A 479 -0.56 2.64 -26.13
C ASP A 479 0.50 2.83 -25.04
N ALA A 480 1.26 1.78 -24.73
CA ALA A 480 2.24 1.75 -23.65
C ALA A 480 3.65 2.09 -24.14
N THR A 481 4.47 2.67 -23.25
CA THR A 481 5.81 3.18 -23.57
C THR A 481 6.88 2.66 -22.61
N ILE A 482 8.01 2.21 -23.15
CA ILE A 482 9.25 1.95 -22.41
C ILE A 482 10.32 2.92 -22.93
N THR A 483 10.92 3.73 -22.06
CA THR A 483 11.74 4.86 -22.51
C THR A 483 13.21 4.54 -22.72
N SER A 484 13.70 3.37 -22.28
CA SER A 484 15.14 3.06 -22.34
C SER A 484 15.42 1.59 -22.64
N GLY A 485 14.84 1.04 -23.69
CA GLY A 485 15.19 -0.28 -24.24
C GLY A 485 15.07 -1.49 -23.29
N ILE A 486 15.44 -2.65 -23.81
CA ILE A 486 15.45 -3.94 -23.09
C ILE A 486 16.87 -4.49 -23.09
N LYS A 487 17.35 -4.93 -21.93
CA LYS A 487 18.69 -5.49 -21.76
C LYS A 487 18.66 -6.87 -21.11
N ASN A 488 19.31 -7.83 -21.74
CA ASN A 488 19.59 -9.14 -21.17
C ASN A 488 21.09 -9.30 -20.91
N GLU A 489 21.47 -9.49 -19.65
CA GLU A 489 22.82 -9.88 -19.22
C GLU A 489 22.86 -11.25 -18.55
N GLY A 490 21.71 -11.82 -18.24
CA GLY A 490 21.59 -13.14 -17.65
C GLY A 490 21.70 -14.28 -18.66
N SER A 491 21.47 -15.50 -18.16
CA SER A 491 21.38 -16.70 -19.00
C SER A 491 19.95 -17.06 -19.40
N GLY A 492 18.94 -16.39 -18.82
CA GLY A 492 17.54 -16.60 -19.16
C GLY A 492 17.17 -16.04 -20.54
N THR A 493 16.02 -16.47 -21.03
CA THR A 493 15.42 -15.95 -22.27
C THR A 493 14.41 -14.85 -21.97
N ILE A 494 14.53 -13.71 -22.67
CA ILE A 494 13.48 -12.69 -22.67
C ILE A 494 12.59 -12.89 -23.90
N PHE A 495 11.29 -13.10 -23.68
CA PHE A 495 10.26 -13.13 -24.71
C PHE A 495 9.62 -11.74 -24.79
N VAL A 496 9.69 -11.09 -25.95
CA VAL A 496 9.25 -9.71 -26.14
C VAL A 496 8.12 -9.68 -27.16
N ASN A 497 6.95 -9.20 -26.72
CA ASN A 497 5.86 -8.81 -27.60
C ASN A 497 5.67 -7.30 -27.48
N ASN A 498 6.05 -6.56 -28.53
CA ASN A 498 5.93 -5.11 -28.57
C ASN A 498 4.93 -4.65 -29.62
N GLN A 499 3.83 -4.08 -29.16
CA GLN A 499 2.84 -3.40 -30.00
C GLN A 499 2.90 -1.87 -29.85
N GLY A 500 3.51 -1.38 -28.76
CA GLY A 500 3.65 0.04 -28.45
C GLY A 500 5.05 0.58 -28.73
N THR A 501 5.45 1.59 -27.96
CA THR A 501 6.72 2.28 -28.13
C THR A 501 7.78 1.73 -27.17
N ILE A 502 8.92 1.32 -27.72
CA ILE A 502 10.14 1.07 -26.94
C ILE A 502 11.21 1.97 -27.54
N ASN A 503 11.71 2.94 -26.76
CA ASN A 503 12.78 3.83 -27.19
C ASN A 503 14.16 3.16 -27.01
N LYS A 504 15.15 3.66 -27.74
CA LYS A 504 16.56 3.24 -27.63
C LYS A 504 17.11 3.55 -26.24
N GLY A 505 17.91 2.64 -25.69
CA GLY A 505 18.72 2.91 -24.50
C GLY A 505 19.95 3.76 -24.82
N ASP A 506 20.77 4.02 -23.80
CA ASP A 506 21.95 4.90 -23.90
C ASP A 506 23.00 4.42 -24.91
N ASN A 507 22.98 3.14 -25.27
CA ASN A 507 23.85 2.54 -26.30
C ASN A 507 23.28 2.65 -27.73
N GLY A 508 22.15 3.33 -27.91
CA GLY A 508 21.48 3.48 -29.20
C GLY A 508 20.67 2.26 -29.65
N ASN A 509 20.56 1.21 -28.83
CA ASN A 509 19.84 -0.01 -29.18
C ASN A 509 18.46 -0.05 -28.53
N HIS A 510 17.46 -0.60 -29.24
CA HIS A 510 16.16 -0.94 -28.68
C HIS A 510 16.26 -2.18 -27.78
N VAL A 511 17.03 -3.15 -28.23
CA VAL A 511 17.24 -4.44 -27.56
C VAL A 511 18.73 -4.72 -27.50
N THR A 512 19.22 -5.13 -26.32
CA THR A 512 20.64 -5.47 -26.12
C THR A 512 20.75 -6.84 -25.44
N ASN A 513 21.46 -7.78 -26.06
CA ASN A 513 21.84 -9.04 -25.43
C ASN A 513 23.35 -9.06 -25.18
N ASN A 514 23.76 -8.94 -23.93
CA ASN A 514 25.14 -9.06 -23.48
C ASN A 514 25.38 -10.34 -22.65
N GLY A 515 24.31 -11.04 -22.28
CA GLY A 515 24.37 -12.28 -21.51
C GLY A 515 24.55 -13.52 -22.38
N ASN A 516 24.69 -14.65 -21.72
CA ASN A 516 24.72 -15.97 -22.38
C ASN A 516 23.33 -16.45 -22.81
N GLY A 517 22.27 -15.77 -22.37
CA GLY A 517 20.90 -16.09 -22.72
C GLY A 517 20.52 -15.64 -24.13
N SER A 518 19.21 -15.56 -24.35
CA SER A 518 18.62 -15.24 -25.66
C SER A 518 17.52 -14.20 -25.52
N ILE A 519 17.21 -13.52 -26.62
CA ILE A 519 16.01 -12.68 -26.70
C ILE A 519 15.19 -13.18 -27.88
N ILE A 520 13.92 -13.47 -27.63
CA ILE A 520 12.95 -13.89 -28.64
C ILE A 520 11.94 -12.76 -28.79
N ILE A 521 11.98 -12.07 -29.92
CA ILE A 521 10.98 -11.10 -30.32
C ILE A 521 9.82 -11.88 -30.94
N GLU A 522 8.74 -12.07 -30.18
CA GLU A 522 7.55 -12.82 -30.60
C GLU A 522 6.78 -12.03 -31.68
N ASP A 523 6.66 -10.72 -31.46
CA ASP A 523 6.16 -9.75 -32.42
C ASP A 523 6.68 -8.35 -32.07
N TRP A 524 6.94 -7.55 -33.10
CA TRP A 524 7.33 -6.15 -32.95
C TRP A 524 6.68 -5.30 -34.03
N VAL A 525 5.87 -4.33 -33.60
CA VAL A 525 5.32 -3.31 -34.49
C VAL A 525 6.37 -2.22 -34.71
N VAL A 526 6.80 -2.05 -35.96
CA VAL A 526 7.73 -1.01 -36.38
C VAL A 526 6.92 0.19 -36.85
N SER A 527 6.91 1.23 -36.01
CA SER A 527 6.16 2.46 -36.28
C SER A 527 6.92 3.43 -37.16
N THR A 528 6.18 4.33 -37.80
CA THR A 528 6.73 5.45 -38.56
C THR A 528 7.01 6.63 -37.63
N ASP A 529 8.20 7.21 -37.74
CA ASP A 529 8.56 8.46 -37.10
C ASP A 529 7.67 9.60 -37.64
N LYS A 530 7.02 10.33 -36.72
CA LYS A 530 5.98 11.30 -37.08
C LYS A 530 6.52 12.56 -37.77
N ASP A 531 7.80 12.88 -37.56
CA ASP A 531 8.41 14.11 -38.06
C ASP A 531 9.06 13.89 -39.44
N THR A 532 9.61 12.70 -39.66
CA THR A 532 10.33 12.33 -40.89
C THR A 532 9.51 11.49 -41.85
N GLY A 533 8.45 10.81 -41.38
CA GLY A 533 7.67 9.87 -42.17
C GLY A 533 8.40 8.56 -42.49
N LYS A 534 9.59 8.34 -41.91
CA LYS A 534 10.39 7.12 -42.11
C LYS A 534 10.11 6.09 -41.02
N LEU A 535 10.33 4.82 -41.32
CA LEU A 535 10.28 3.77 -40.30
C LEU A 535 11.38 3.97 -39.25
N ASP A 536 11.04 3.79 -37.96
CA ASP A 536 12.03 3.72 -36.89
C ASP A 536 12.62 2.31 -36.83
N THR A 537 13.71 2.08 -37.56
CA THR A 537 14.42 0.81 -37.62
C THR A 537 14.68 0.26 -36.21
N VAL A 538 14.27 -0.99 -35.96
CA VAL A 538 14.57 -1.69 -34.70
C VAL A 538 16.07 -1.97 -34.67
N ILE A 539 16.74 -1.70 -33.54
CA ILE A 539 18.20 -1.81 -33.44
C ILE A 539 18.49 -2.82 -32.34
N VAL A 540 19.08 -3.94 -32.74
CA VAL A 540 19.52 -5.00 -31.84
C VAL A 540 21.04 -4.95 -31.71
N GLY A 541 21.53 -4.88 -30.47
CA GLY A 541 22.95 -4.80 -30.17
C GLY A 541 23.40 -5.74 -29.06
N GLY A 542 24.66 -5.54 -28.65
CA GLY A 542 25.33 -6.35 -27.64
C GLY A 542 26.15 -7.50 -28.21
N ASP A 543 27.04 -8.03 -27.37
CA ASP A 543 27.99 -9.09 -27.77
C ASP A 543 27.28 -10.42 -28.08
N GLY A 544 26.13 -10.65 -27.45
CA GLY A 544 25.27 -11.82 -27.64
C GLY A 544 24.13 -11.60 -28.64
N LYS A 545 24.17 -10.55 -29.48
CA LYS A 545 23.10 -10.26 -30.46
C LYS A 545 22.80 -11.41 -31.44
N ASP A 546 23.77 -12.29 -31.66
CA ASP A 546 23.63 -13.50 -32.47
C ASP A 546 22.61 -14.51 -31.90
N ASN A 547 22.29 -14.40 -30.60
CA ASN A 547 21.28 -15.19 -29.90
C ASN A 547 19.92 -14.46 -29.81
N VAL A 548 19.70 -13.46 -30.66
CA VAL A 548 18.39 -12.81 -30.81
C VAL A 548 17.66 -13.44 -31.99
N LYS A 549 16.43 -13.88 -31.73
CA LYS A 549 15.51 -14.45 -32.71
C LYS A 549 14.27 -13.57 -32.83
N VAL A 550 13.75 -13.44 -34.04
CA VAL A 550 12.57 -12.64 -34.35
C VAL A 550 11.56 -13.56 -35.03
N ASP A 551 10.43 -13.81 -34.39
CA ASP A 551 9.38 -14.65 -34.94
C ASP A 551 8.51 -13.86 -35.92
N ASN A 552 8.11 -12.64 -35.55
CA ASN A 552 7.31 -11.75 -36.39
C ASN A 552 7.74 -10.28 -36.27
N ILE A 553 7.68 -9.57 -37.39
CA ILE A 553 7.74 -8.11 -37.47
C ILE A 553 6.50 -7.61 -38.21
N THR A 554 5.86 -6.59 -37.67
CA THR A 554 4.72 -5.92 -38.31
C THR A 554 5.10 -4.48 -38.63
N VAL A 555 5.12 -4.11 -39.92
CA VAL A 555 5.38 -2.74 -40.36
C VAL A 555 4.07 -1.94 -40.38
N ASP A 556 4.03 -0.82 -39.66
CA ASP A 556 2.87 0.07 -39.63
C ASP A 556 2.77 0.92 -40.91
N GLN A 557 1.71 0.74 -41.70
CA GLN A 557 1.50 1.44 -42.98
C GLN A 557 0.82 2.81 -42.85
N GLY A 558 0.27 3.17 -41.68
CA GLY A 558 -0.66 4.30 -41.56
C GLY A 558 -0.16 5.66 -42.05
N ASN A 559 1.16 5.85 -42.17
CA ASN A 559 1.80 7.07 -42.68
C ASN A 559 3.23 6.83 -43.20
N ALA A 560 3.61 5.59 -43.50
CA ALA A 560 4.99 5.21 -43.77
C ALA A 560 5.42 5.58 -45.20
N ASP A 561 6.54 6.29 -45.33
CA ASP A 561 7.33 6.29 -46.57
C ASP A 561 8.04 4.94 -46.68
N LEU A 562 7.38 4.01 -47.35
CA LEU A 562 7.89 2.66 -47.58
C LEU A 562 8.93 2.61 -48.71
N ASP A 563 9.22 3.72 -49.42
CA ASP A 563 10.11 3.72 -50.59
C ASP A 563 11.54 3.29 -50.21
N GLY A 564 11.96 3.59 -48.98
CA GLY A 564 13.26 3.25 -48.42
C GLY A 564 13.46 1.80 -47.97
N ILE A 565 12.45 0.93 -48.02
CA ILE A 565 12.57 -0.48 -47.60
C ILE A 565 13.06 -1.32 -48.78
N GLY A 566 14.31 -1.75 -48.75
CA GLY A 566 14.89 -2.69 -49.72
C GLY A 566 15.70 -3.81 -49.08
N ASP A 567 16.18 -3.60 -47.86
CA ASP A 567 16.94 -4.55 -47.05
C ASP A 567 16.25 -4.74 -45.70
N ILE A 568 16.41 -5.91 -45.10
CA ILE A 568 15.88 -6.18 -43.77
C ILE A 568 16.42 -5.22 -42.72
N ASN A 569 17.66 -4.75 -42.88
CA ASN A 569 18.28 -3.79 -41.98
C ASN A 569 17.60 -2.41 -42.00
N ASP A 570 16.74 -2.12 -42.98
CA ASP A 570 15.90 -0.92 -43.00
C ASP A 570 14.75 -1.03 -41.99
N ILE A 571 14.33 -2.26 -41.64
CA ILE A 571 13.23 -2.54 -40.70
C ILE A 571 13.79 -2.95 -39.33
N ILE A 572 14.74 -3.88 -39.31
CA ILE A 572 15.41 -4.38 -38.10
C ILE A 572 16.88 -4.69 -38.39
N SER A 573 17.77 -4.07 -37.62
CA SER A 573 19.22 -4.17 -37.78
C SER A 573 19.87 -4.93 -36.62
N GLY A 574 20.99 -5.58 -36.89
CA GLY A 574 21.81 -6.28 -35.88
C GLY A 574 21.36 -7.70 -35.54
N VAL A 575 20.39 -8.23 -36.28
CA VAL A 575 19.94 -9.64 -36.19
C VAL A 575 20.42 -10.40 -37.42
N LYS A 576 20.81 -11.68 -37.24
CA LYS A 576 21.17 -12.54 -38.37
C LYS A 576 19.95 -12.79 -39.26
N PRO A 577 20.07 -12.73 -40.60
CA PRO A 577 18.96 -12.99 -41.51
C PRO A 577 18.21 -14.31 -41.22
N ASP A 578 18.95 -15.41 -40.98
CA ASP A 578 18.36 -16.72 -40.65
C ASP A 578 17.60 -16.78 -39.31
N ASN A 579 17.77 -15.75 -38.46
CA ASN A 579 17.05 -15.63 -37.19
C ASN A 579 15.76 -14.79 -37.32
N ILE A 580 15.42 -14.31 -38.52
CA ILE A 580 14.26 -13.47 -38.78
C ILE A 580 13.18 -14.32 -39.47
N GLY A 581 12.01 -14.37 -38.82
CA GLY A 581 10.82 -15.08 -39.27
C GLY A 581 9.97 -14.23 -40.21
N ASN A 582 8.69 -14.07 -39.87
CA ASN A 582 7.74 -13.42 -40.74
C ASN A 582 7.88 -11.90 -40.69
N ILE A 583 7.70 -11.26 -41.85
CA ILE A 583 7.58 -9.81 -41.96
C ILE A 583 6.26 -9.53 -42.65
N GLY A 584 5.42 -8.76 -41.97
CA GLY A 584 4.10 -8.39 -42.45
C GLY A 584 3.87 -6.89 -42.33
N THR A 585 2.66 -6.49 -42.67
CA THR A 585 2.18 -5.12 -42.56
C THR A 585 0.80 -5.13 -41.91
N ASN A 586 0.39 -4.03 -41.30
CA ASN A 586 -0.92 -3.90 -40.62
C ASN A 586 -2.03 -3.27 -41.50
N GLY A 587 -1.80 -3.13 -42.80
CA GLY A 587 -2.74 -2.51 -43.74
C GLY A 587 -3.85 -3.46 -44.21
N SER A 588 -4.72 -2.99 -45.12
CA SER A 588 -5.87 -3.77 -45.62
C SER A 588 -5.51 -4.76 -46.74
N GLY A 589 -4.24 -5.16 -46.82
CA GLY A 589 -3.71 -6.10 -47.80
C GLY A 589 -3.21 -5.45 -49.10
N GLU A 590 -3.15 -4.12 -49.21
CA GLU A 590 -2.64 -3.45 -50.41
C GLU A 590 -1.13 -3.62 -50.62
N ILE A 591 -0.38 -3.85 -49.55
CA ILE A 591 1.08 -3.94 -49.55
C ILE A 591 1.51 -5.18 -48.78
N ASP A 592 2.16 -6.09 -49.48
CA ASP A 592 2.86 -7.23 -48.89
C ASP A 592 4.38 -7.01 -48.93
N LEU A 593 5.04 -7.35 -47.83
CA LEU A 593 6.49 -7.41 -47.74
C LEU A 593 6.92 -8.88 -47.88
N ILE A 594 7.77 -9.17 -48.85
CA ILE A 594 8.30 -10.50 -49.11
C ILE A 594 9.78 -10.48 -48.74
N TYR A 595 10.12 -11.23 -47.69
CA TYR A 595 11.47 -11.35 -47.17
C TYR A 595 12.21 -12.55 -47.77
N ASP A 596 13.41 -12.33 -48.30
CA ASP A 596 14.34 -13.39 -48.68
C ASP A 596 15.44 -13.52 -47.61
N PRO A 597 15.41 -14.58 -46.77
CA PRO A 597 16.38 -14.75 -45.68
C PRO A 597 17.80 -15.02 -46.18
N ILE A 598 17.98 -15.53 -47.42
CA ILE A 598 19.30 -15.83 -47.97
C ILE A 598 20.03 -14.54 -48.35
N THR A 599 19.31 -13.59 -48.96
CA THR A 599 19.90 -12.34 -49.45
C THR A 599 19.71 -11.17 -48.51
N GLY A 600 18.82 -11.27 -47.52
CA GLY A 600 18.44 -10.18 -46.63
C GLY A 600 17.50 -9.15 -47.27
N LYS A 601 17.10 -9.35 -48.53
CA LYS A 601 16.29 -8.38 -49.27
C LYS A 601 14.82 -8.45 -48.93
N VAL A 602 14.17 -7.28 -48.96
CA VAL A 602 12.73 -7.14 -48.79
C VAL A 602 12.13 -6.60 -50.08
N HIS A 603 11.18 -7.34 -50.65
CA HIS A 603 10.44 -6.96 -51.85
C HIS A 603 9.04 -6.49 -51.50
N LYS A 604 8.64 -5.35 -52.05
CA LYS A 604 7.29 -4.80 -51.92
C LYS A 604 6.42 -5.32 -53.06
N ARG A 605 5.29 -5.95 -52.72
CA ARG A 605 4.24 -6.30 -53.68
C ARG A 605 3.02 -5.45 -53.42
N PHE A 606 2.56 -4.74 -54.44
CA PHE A 606 1.35 -3.93 -54.39
C PHE A 606 0.17 -4.71 -54.99
N ASP A 607 -0.84 -5.02 -54.17
CA ASP A 607 -2.08 -5.60 -54.66
C ASP A 607 -3.12 -4.50 -54.96
N LEU A 608 -3.13 -4.07 -56.22
CA LEU A 608 -4.12 -3.12 -56.73
C LEU A 608 -5.55 -3.69 -56.70
N SER A 609 -5.74 -5.01 -56.58
CA SER A 609 -7.08 -5.58 -56.42
C SER A 609 -7.68 -5.24 -55.05
N ALA A 610 -6.84 -5.25 -54.01
CA ALA A 610 -7.19 -4.92 -52.63
C ALA A 610 -7.34 -3.40 -52.37
N SER A 611 -6.72 -2.54 -53.20
CA SER A 611 -6.68 -1.09 -52.94
C SER A 611 -7.89 -0.27 -53.45
N ILE A 612 -8.20 0.82 -52.75
CA ILE A 612 -9.20 1.83 -53.18
C ILE A 612 -8.79 2.48 -54.52
N SER A 613 -7.50 2.72 -54.72
CA SER A 613 -6.95 3.24 -55.99
C SER A 613 -7.23 2.28 -57.14
N GLY A 614 -7.09 0.97 -56.91
CA GLY A 614 -7.47 -0.02 -57.90
C GLY A 614 -8.98 -0.13 -58.09
N ALA A 615 -9.79 0.00 -57.03
CA ALA A 615 -11.25 0.04 -57.16
C ALA A 615 -11.74 1.25 -57.96
N THR A 616 -11.14 2.42 -57.73
CA THR A 616 -11.42 3.66 -58.50
C THR A 616 -10.93 3.55 -59.93
N PHE A 617 -9.74 2.98 -60.18
CA PHE A 617 -9.25 2.72 -61.54
C PHE A 617 -10.17 1.75 -62.31
N ARG A 618 -10.59 0.65 -61.66
CA ARG A 618 -11.59 -0.27 -62.22
C ARG A 618 -12.91 0.44 -62.50
N SER A 619 -13.37 1.32 -61.60
CA SER A 619 -14.59 2.12 -61.79
C SER A 619 -14.47 3.15 -62.93
N LEU A 620 -13.32 3.80 -63.08
CA LEU A 620 -13.00 4.71 -64.19
C LEU A 620 -13.05 3.97 -65.53
N ILE A 621 -12.49 2.76 -65.59
CA ILE A 621 -12.52 1.90 -66.79
C ILE A 621 -13.89 1.28 -67.03
N SER A 622 -14.68 0.97 -66.01
CA SER A 622 -15.99 0.33 -66.20
C SER A 622 -17.09 1.32 -66.57
N THR A 623 -16.92 2.61 -66.25
CA THR A 623 -17.99 3.62 -66.39
C THR A 623 -17.71 4.56 -67.56
N THR A 624 -18.47 4.42 -68.66
CA THR A 624 -18.29 5.22 -69.90
C THR A 624 -18.32 6.74 -69.65
N SER A 625 -19.21 7.23 -68.79
CA SER A 625 -19.29 8.65 -68.44
C SER A 625 -18.02 9.17 -67.76
N ARG A 626 -17.50 8.45 -66.74
CA ARG A 626 -16.26 8.84 -66.04
C ARG A 626 -15.04 8.79 -66.95
N ARG A 627 -14.99 7.81 -67.86
CA ARG A 627 -13.92 7.68 -68.87
C ARG A 627 -13.90 8.86 -69.84
N SER A 628 -15.07 9.25 -70.36
CA SER A 628 -15.19 10.41 -71.27
C SER A 628 -14.72 11.68 -70.58
N THR A 629 -15.22 11.97 -69.37
CA THR A 629 -14.85 13.16 -68.62
C THR A 629 -13.35 13.21 -68.30
N PHE A 630 -12.72 12.08 -67.98
CA PHE A 630 -11.26 12.04 -67.78
C PHE A 630 -10.49 12.35 -69.07
N ILE A 631 -10.86 11.71 -70.18
CA ILE A 631 -10.23 11.94 -71.49
C ILE A 631 -10.40 13.40 -71.92
N ASP A 632 -11.60 13.97 -71.77
CA ASP A 632 -11.89 15.36 -72.13
C ASP A 632 -11.04 16.35 -71.32
N ASN A 633 -10.84 16.10 -70.01
CA ASN A 633 -9.99 16.93 -69.16
C ASN A 633 -8.50 16.78 -69.49
N VAL A 634 -8.01 15.56 -69.73
CA VAL A 634 -6.60 15.33 -70.12
C VAL A 634 -6.31 15.97 -71.46
N MET A 635 -7.17 15.75 -72.46
CA MET A 635 -7.07 16.36 -73.78
C MET A 635 -7.14 17.89 -73.70
N GLY A 636 -8.06 18.44 -72.89
CA GLY A 636 -8.18 19.88 -72.66
C GLY A 636 -6.91 20.51 -72.08
N ASN A 637 -6.33 19.90 -71.04
CA ASN A 637 -5.08 20.36 -70.43
C ASN A 637 -3.87 20.20 -71.37
N SER A 638 -3.77 19.09 -72.09
CA SER A 638 -2.72 18.88 -73.10
C SER A 638 -2.83 19.89 -74.24
N MET A 639 -4.05 20.22 -74.69
CA MET A 639 -4.26 21.25 -75.72
C MET A 639 -3.94 22.66 -75.21
N GLN A 640 -4.24 23.00 -73.95
CA GLN A 640 -3.81 24.26 -73.36
C GLN A 640 -2.27 24.37 -73.29
N SER A 641 -1.59 23.31 -72.88
CA SER A 641 -0.12 23.26 -72.86
C SER A 641 0.48 23.39 -74.26
N PHE A 642 -0.12 22.74 -75.26
CA PHE A 642 0.30 22.83 -76.66
C PHE A 642 0.07 24.23 -77.25
N ALA A 643 -1.07 24.87 -76.91
CA ALA A 643 -1.36 26.24 -77.32
C ALA A 643 -0.35 27.25 -76.72
N LEU A 644 0.01 27.10 -75.44
CA LEU A 644 1.01 27.94 -74.78
C LEU A 644 2.42 27.78 -75.40
N ALA A 645 2.85 26.55 -75.70
CA ALA A 645 4.13 26.29 -76.36
C ALA A 645 4.22 26.80 -77.81
N SER A 646 3.08 26.83 -78.52
CA SER A 646 3.00 27.41 -79.86
C SER A 646 3.05 28.95 -79.86
N SER A 647 2.55 29.59 -78.78
CA SER A 647 2.52 31.05 -78.67
C SER A 647 3.89 31.68 -78.39
N SER A 648 4.82 30.92 -77.79
CA SER A 648 6.21 31.38 -77.53
C SER A 648 7.14 31.34 -78.76
N LYS A 649 6.71 30.77 -79.89
CA LYS A 649 7.50 30.76 -81.15
C LYS A 649 7.06 31.82 -82.17
N SER A 650 6.01 32.61 -81.89
CA SER A 650 5.54 33.65 -82.83
C SER A 650 5.94 35.08 -82.45
N GLN A 651 6.92 35.26 -81.57
CA GLN A 651 7.56 36.56 -81.31
C GLN A 651 9.07 36.48 -81.60
N SER A 652 9.41 36.57 -82.89
CA SER A 652 10.70 37.06 -83.39
C SER A 652 10.49 37.74 -84.73
#